data_AF-A0A366HMF3-F1
#
_entry.id   AF-A0A366HMF3-F1
#
_cell.length_a   1.000
_cell.length_b   1.000
_cell.length_c   1.000
_cell.angle_alpha   90.00
_cell.angle_beta   90.00
_cell.angle_gamma   90.00
#
_symmetry.space_group_name_H-M   'P 1'
#
loop_
_entity.id
_entity.type
_entity.pdbx_description
1 polymer ?
#
loop_
_entity_poly.entity_id
_entity_poly.type
_entity_poly.pdbx_seq_one_letter_code
_entity_poly.pdbx_strand_id
1 'polypeptide(L)'
;MSSVYLRRHEVTLLPESARVIIRPFIPAEIHRITTIIGRALALTEEEACHELDSVRQEFEARHFAIASLLLGHFQKVERHVFTQRPLSNERKMLIGALFSGEYALESAALFNPSIVPHPDQSGLDAGALRFVMSLRATGEGHISSIEFRVGTISPEGNISLDPVSRFVTAPVIVPNPRYRKRRFIIKLAEMGFEGGHAAAVMAPLAEDFTLSDLNKSIGTVRHESQPATHDLARTLECIQWLADSNYELSFSDKLAMSERIIFPVSPNETNGIEDARFVRFVDDDGSVMYYATYTAYNGRAILPMLIETEDFLHFRILTLNGRAVQNKGMALFPRRIQGRYVMLSRQDDENLFIMFSDNPHHWNDPEVILRPSEMWESVKVGNCGSPIETEAGWLVITHGVGPMRKYCIGAVLLDLEDPRKVIARLRQPLLAPEGNEREGYVPNVVYSCGSLLHGRQLILPYAMSDKASAIASLSLDALLAALQSEAVCSLSSVTWPGVVVFRVLSHLSSAMKYETLRIGAIGAGGFGLFALQQFLQVPGTQLVGIAGTHREAALAMARRFGVADVMSVDALLTDPGVDLVYIATPPFLHFSQARAALQAGKHVICEKPLSMTTGEADELLALARSRDLLCIANLMQRYNPLSDVITRLVESRVLGACLYGRLENFASDEGLAPHHWFWDREKSGGIFVEHGVHFFDLFAGWLGQGEVVAAQRSLRPGTGIEEMVQCTVRHATGALVHFHHSFTQPARLDRQEFRLLFERGDVTLEEWVPVRARVHAVVDEEQTRTLMEMFPGSRLDVLKTWGGGERAARGRFQELDLFQQIDLHYHPDGDKMRRYCELLRALFADQLAWLRERSHVRRITEQNGRDSVAMAATATALADAVDRGLR
;
A
#
# COMPACT_ATOMS: atom_id res chain seq x y z
N MET A 1 -40.51 -3.22 18.82
CA MET A 1 -39.36 -3.18 17.89
C MET A 1 -39.47 -4.41 17.00
N SER A 2 -39.79 -4.22 15.72
CA SER A 2 -39.80 -5.31 14.74
C SER A 2 -38.36 -5.73 14.50
N SER A 3 -37.96 -6.91 14.97
CA SER A 3 -36.62 -7.46 14.72
C SER A 3 -36.50 -7.84 13.25
N VAL A 4 -35.55 -7.24 12.52
CA VAL A 4 -35.19 -7.69 11.16
C VAL A 4 -34.54 -9.06 11.29
N TYR A 5 -35.18 -10.09 10.76
CA TYR A 5 -34.63 -11.44 10.72
C TYR A 5 -33.87 -11.66 9.42
N LEU A 6 -32.59 -11.99 9.53
CA LEU A 6 -31.72 -12.32 8.40
C LEU A 6 -31.52 -13.84 8.34
N ARG A 7 -31.88 -14.45 7.22
CA ARG A 7 -31.69 -15.88 6.96
C ARG A 7 -30.38 -16.08 6.20
N ARG A 8 -29.38 -16.69 6.84
CA ARG A 8 -28.20 -17.22 6.14
C ARG A 8 -28.59 -18.52 5.43
N HIS A 9 -28.30 -18.62 4.14
CA HIS A 9 -28.53 -19.84 3.36
C HIS A 9 -27.36 -20.80 3.51
N GLU A 10 -27.61 -22.09 3.33
CA GLU A 10 -26.56 -23.14 3.30
C GLU A 10 -25.80 -23.13 1.95
N VAL A 11 -25.36 -21.95 1.53
CA VAL A 11 -24.60 -21.72 0.30
C VAL A 11 -23.30 -21.05 0.69
N THR A 12 -22.19 -21.75 0.49
CA THR A 12 -20.83 -21.23 0.70
C THR A 12 -20.01 -21.46 -0.55
N LEU A 13 -19.40 -20.39 -1.05
CA LEU A 13 -18.49 -20.37 -2.18
C LEU A 13 -17.07 -20.33 -1.65
N LEU A 14 -16.35 -21.44 -1.82
CA LEU A 14 -14.97 -21.58 -1.42
C LEU A 14 -14.04 -21.48 -2.65
N PRO A 15 -12.79 -21.02 -2.46
CA PRO A 15 -11.75 -21.10 -3.49
C PRO A 15 -11.53 -22.55 -3.96
N GLU A 16 -11.37 -22.76 -5.28
CA GLU A 16 -11.11 -24.06 -5.92
C GLU A 16 -9.82 -24.01 -6.75
N SER A 17 -8.74 -24.56 -6.19
CA SER A 17 -7.42 -24.61 -6.82
C SER A 17 -7.36 -25.42 -8.12
N ALA A 18 -8.33 -26.29 -8.40
CA ALA A 18 -8.37 -27.06 -9.65
C ALA A 18 -8.65 -26.20 -10.89
N ARG A 19 -9.17 -24.98 -10.72
CA ARG A 19 -9.52 -24.07 -11.81
C ARG A 19 -8.31 -23.24 -12.21
N VAL A 20 -7.75 -23.59 -13.36
CA VAL A 20 -6.48 -23.06 -13.86
C VAL A 20 -6.64 -22.43 -15.24
N ILE A 21 -5.82 -21.44 -15.53
CA ILE A 21 -5.64 -20.89 -16.89
C ILE A 21 -4.20 -21.10 -17.35
N ILE A 22 -3.96 -21.17 -18.67
CA ILE A 22 -2.58 -21.16 -19.20
C ILE A 22 -2.10 -19.71 -19.36
N ARG A 23 -0.96 -19.39 -18.76
CA ARG A 23 -0.28 -18.10 -18.90
C ARG A 23 1.10 -18.25 -19.55
N PRO A 24 1.64 -17.18 -20.15
CA PRO A 24 3.04 -17.17 -20.55
C PRO A 24 3.94 -17.35 -19.33
N PHE A 25 4.84 -18.33 -19.39
CA PHE A 25 5.87 -18.61 -18.41
C PHE A 25 7.23 -18.43 -19.08
N ILE A 26 7.59 -17.18 -19.35
CA ILE A 26 8.79 -16.80 -20.10
C ILE A 26 9.87 -16.31 -19.12
N PRO A 27 11.06 -16.95 -19.06
CA PRO A 27 12.16 -16.47 -18.25
C PRO A 27 12.61 -15.06 -18.64
N ALA A 28 13.05 -14.25 -17.66
CA ALA A 28 13.54 -12.89 -17.93
C ALA A 28 14.87 -12.87 -18.73
N GLU A 29 15.71 -13.88 -18.55
CA GLU A 29 17.02 -13.95 -19.21
C GLU A 29 16.94 -14.49 -20.64
N ILE A 30 17.36 -13.69 -21.60
CA ILE A 30 17.37 -14.05 -23.04
C ILE A 30 18.16 -15.33 -23.29
N HIS A 31 19.30 -15.53 -22.61
CA HIS A 31 20.11 -16.73 -22.78
C HIS A 31 19.31 -18.00 -22.46
N ARG A 32 18.58 -18.00 -21.33
CA ARG A 32 17.72 -19.12 -20.93
C ARG A 32 16.60 -19.38 -21.95
N ILE A 33 15.97 -18.32 -22.49
CA ILE A 33 14.97 -18.46 -23.58
C ILE A 33 15.61 -19.18 -24.78
N THR A 34 16.78 -18.71 -25.24
CA THR A 34 17.45 -19.31 -26.40
C THR A 34 17.89 -20.76 -26.15
N THR A 35 18.32 -21.11 -24.94
CA THR A 35 18.68 -22.49 -24.59
C THR A 35 17.46 -23.43 -24.65
N ILE A 36 16.29 -22.98 -24.15
CA ILE A 36 15.05 -23.76 -24.20
C ILE A 36 14.61 -23.98 -25.65
N ILE A 37 14.60 -22.91 -26.46
CA ILE A 37 14.29 -23.00 -27.90
C ILE A 37 15.27 -23.96 -28.59
N GLY A 38 16.57 -23.87 -28.27
CA GLY A 38 17.60 -24.74 -28.83
C GLY A 38 17.34 -26.23 -28.59
N ARG A 39 16.79 -26.60 -27.42
CA ARG A 39 16.41 -28.00 -27.13
C ARG A 39 15.26 -28.47 -28.03
N ALA A 40 14.23 -27.66 -28.21
CA ALA A 40 13.13 -27.99 -29.12
C ALA A 40 13.57 -28.02 -30.61
N LEU A 41 14.52 -27.16 -30.99
CA LEU A 41 15.09 -27.17 -32.34
C LEU A 41 16.00 -28.38 -32.60
N ALA A 42 16.60 -28.97 -31.57
CA ALA A 42 17.46 -30.14 -31.68
C ALA A 42 16.68 -31.45 -31.94
N LEU A 43 15.39 -31.49 -31.62
CA LEU A 43 14.52 -32.63 -31.89
C LEU A 43 14.30 -32.82 -33.40
N THR A 44 14.22 -34.07 -33.84
CA THR A 44 13.64 -34.44 -35.13
C THR A 44 12.16 -34.07 -35.17
N GLU A 45 11.55 -34.08 -36.37
CA GLU A 45 10.13 -33.71 -36.48
C GLU A 45 9.21 -34.74 -35.85
N GLU A 46 9.56 -36.02 -35.94
CA GLU A 46 8.83 -37.11 -35.30
C GLU A 46 8.87 -37.00 -33.77
N GLU A 47 10.04 -36.69 -33.19
CA GLU A 47 10.20 -36.44 -31.75
C GLU A 47 9.41 -35.19 -31.30
N ALA A 48 9.45 -34.09 -32.06
CA ALA A 48 8.69 -32.89 -31.71
C ALA A 48 7.17 -33.12 -31.72
N CYS A 49 6.66 -33.90 -32.67
CA CYS A 49 5.26 -34.32 -32.69
C CYS A 49 4.93 -35.20 -31.48
N HIS A 50 5.79 -36.17 -31.15
CA HIS A 50 5.58 -37.05 -30.01
C HIS A 50 5.52 -36.30 -28.67
N GLU A 51 6.45 -35.36 -28.44
CA GLU A 51 6.45 -34.52 -27.24
C GLU A 51 5.21 -33.62 -27.17
N LEU A 52 4.77 -33.05 -28.29
CA LEU A 52 3.53 -32.27 -28.34
C LEU A 52 2.31 -33.13 -28.04
N ASP A 53 2.23 -34.35 -28.59
CA ASP A 53 1.13 -35.27 -28.33
C ASP A 53 1.08 -35.67 -26.85
N SER A 54 2.23 -35.84 -26.19
CA SER A 54 2.31 -36.07 -24.75
C SER A 54 1.75 -34.88 -23.95
N VAL A 55 2.15 -33.65 -24.30
CA VAL A 55 1.60 -32.42 -23.69
C VAL A 55 0.09 -32.33 -23.91
N ARG A 56 -0.41 -32.63 -25.12
CA ARG A 56 -1.84 -32.62 -25.41
C ARG A 56 -2.60 -33.68 -24.60
N GLN A 57 -2.07 -34.89 -24.51
CA GLN A 57 -2.70 -35.96 -23.73
C GLN A 57 -2.84 -35.58 -22.25
N GLU A 58 -1.87 -34.85 -21.70
CA GLU A 58 -1.88 -34.42 -20.30
C GLU A 58 -2.78 -33.19 -20.05
N PHE A 59 -2.76 -32.19 -20.95
CA PHE A 59 -3.35 -30.87 -20.68
C PHE A 59 -4.60 -30.53 -21.52
N GLU A 60 -4.85 -31.17 -22.67
CA GLU A 60 -5.97 -30.81 -23.57
C GLU A 60 -7.34 -31.03 -22.91
N ALA A 61 -7.47 -32.04 -22.05
CA ALA A 61 -8.69 -32.32 -21.31
C ALA A 61 -8.97 -31.32 -20.16
N ARG A 62 -8.05 -30.38 -19.89
CA ARG A 62 -8.16 -29.35 -18.83
C ARG A 62 -8.28 -27.92 -19.38
N HIS A 63 -8.08 -27.70 -20.68
CA HIS A 63 -8.02 -26.37 -21.27
C HIS A 63 -8.81 -26.29 -22.58
N PHE A 64 -9.62 -25.24 -22.72
CA PHE A 64 -10.32 -24.97 -23.97
C PHE A 64 -9.35 -24.39 -25.02
N ALA A 65 -9.42 -24.89 -26.25
CA ALA A 65 -8.65 -24.40 -27.41
C ALA A 65 -7.12 -24.30 -27.18
N ILE A 66 -6.52 -25.24 -26.45
CA ILE A 66 -5.10 -25.25 -26.07
C ILE A 66 -4.14 -24.99 -27.24
N ALA A 67 -4.39 -25.56 -28.43
CA ALA A 67 -3.55 -25.38 -29.61
C ALA A 67 -3.38 -23.90 -30.00
N SER A 68 -4.46 -23.11 -29.95
CA SER A 68 -4.41 -21.68 -30.27
C SER A 68 -3.63 -20.89 -29.22
N LEU A 69 -3.79 -21.24 -27.94
CA LEU A 69 -3.04 -20.63 -26.83
C LEU A 69 -1.53 -20.87 -26.96
N LEU A 70 -1.13 -22.11 -27.24
CA LEU A 70 0.28 -22.47 -27.42
C LEU A 70 0.91 -21.72 -28.60
N LEU A 71 0.21 -21.61 -29.73
CA LEU A 71 0.68 -20.79 -30.85
C LEU A 71 0.82 -19.31 -30.48
N GLY A 72 -0.11 -18.75 -29.70
CA GLY A 72 -0.01 -17.39 -29.19
C GLY A 72 1.21 -17.19 -28.28
N HIS A 73 1.59 -18.18 -27.47
CA HIS A 73 2.81 -18.12 -26.64
C HIS A 73 4.08 -18.27 -27.46
N PHE A 74 4.08 -19.10 -28.51
CA PHE A 74 5.18 -19.15 -29.48
C PHE A 74 5.45 -17.78 -30.11
N GLN A 75 4.41 -17.05 -30.55
CA GLN A 75 4.56 -15.72 -31.13
C GLN A 75 5.29 -14.73 -30.20
N LYS A 76 5.13 -14.87 -28.87
CA LYS A 76 5.82 -14.02 -27.88
C LYS A 76 7.33 -14.26 -27.82
N VAL A 77 7.79 -15.45 -28.19
CA VAL A 77 9.21 -15.84 -28.18
C VAL A 77 9.81 -16.01 -29.58
N GLU A 78 9.02 -15.83 -30.64
CA GLU A 78 9.41 -16.06 -32.04
C GLU A 78 10.68 -15.28 -32.43
N ARG A 79 10.82 -14.04 -31.94
CA ARG A 79 12.01 -13.21 -32.17
C ARG A 79 13.33 -13.80 -31.66
N HIS A 80 13.27 -14.81 -30.79
CA HIS A 80 14.43 -15.50 -30.21
C HIS A 80 14.75 -16.82 -30.92
N VAL A 81 14.01 -17.20 -31.97
CA VAL A 81 14.26 -18.38 -32.78
C VAL A 81 15.44 -18.12 -33.73
N PHE A 82 16.47 -18.97 -33.68
CA PHE A 82 17.75 -18.76 -34.41
C PHE A 82 18.02 -19.82 -35.49
N THR A 83 17.00 -20.25 -36.24
CA THR A 83 17.13 -21.17 -37.37
C THR A 83 16.63 -20.55 -38.68
N GLN A 84 17.26 -20.91 -39.80
CA GLN A 84 16.83 -20.52 -41.15
C GLN A 84 15.82 -21.50 -41.76
N ARG A 85 15.59 -22.66 -41.13
CA ARG A 85 14.61 -23.64 -41.60
C ARG A 85 13.20 -23.24 -41.15
N PRO A 86 12.18 -23.32 -42.01
CA PRO A 86 10.80 -23.09 -41.59
C PRO A 86 10.39 -24.14 -40.55
N LEU A 87 9.72 -23.68 -39.48
CA LEU A 87 9.17 -24.56 -38.44
C LEU A 87 7.78 -25.04 -38.82
N SER A 88 7.49 -26.32 -38.56
CA SER A 88 6.14 -26.90 -38.60
C SER A 88 5.23 -26.26 -37.54
N ASN A 89 3.91 -26.46 -37.66
CA ASN A 89 2.98 -25.94 -36.66
C ASN A 89 3.10 -26.68 -35.33
N GLU A 90 3.38 -27.98 -35.38
CA GLU A 90 3.59 -28.88 -34.27
C GLU A 90 4.77 -28.40 -33.42
N ARG A 91 5.90 -28.10 -34.07
CA ARG A 91 7.09 -27.58 -33.39
C ARG A 91 6.86 -26.18 -32.81
N LYS A 92 6.11 -25.32 -33.50
CA LYS A 92 5.71 -24.01 -32.95
C LYS A 92 4.87 -24.18 -31.69
N MET A 93 3.88 -25.08 -31.70
CA MET A 93 3.07 -25.38 -30.53
C MET A 93 3.90 -25.96 -29.38
N LEU A 94 4.83 -26.87 -29.65
CA LEU A 94 5.73 -27.42 -28.63
C LEU A 94 6.60 -26.32 -27.99
N ILE A 95 7.19 -25.44 -28.80
CA ILE A 95 7.95 -24.28 -28.27
C ILE A 95 7.02 -23.40 -27.43
N GLY A 96 5.80 -23.13 -27.89
CA GLY A 96 4.79 -22.42 -27.12
C GLY A 96 4.50 -23.06 -25.75
N ALA A 97 4.37 -24.39 -25.71
CA ALA A 97 4.14 -25.15 -24.48
C ALA A 97 5.30 -25.02 -23.48
N LEU A 98 6.55 -25.05 -23.96
CA LEU A 98 7.74 -24.86 -23.09
C LEU A 98 7.80 -23.48 -22.41
N PHE A 99 7.07 -22.50 -22.94
CA PHE A 99 6.95 -21.14 -22.37
C PHE A 99 5.54 -20.87 -21.84
N SER A 100 4.83 -21.92 -21.44
CA SER A 100 3.49 -21.85 -20.85
C SER A 100 3.51 -22.42 -19.43
N GLY A 101 2.62 -21.93 -18.57
CA GLY A 101 2.39 -22.48 -17.24
C GLY A 101 0.92 -22.40 -16.83
N GLU A 102 0.44 -23.42 -16.11
CA GLU A 102 -0.87 -23.36 -15.46
C GLU A 102 -0.82 -22.37 -14.27
N TYR A 103 -1.83 -21.53 -14.15
CA TYR A 103 -2.00 -20.58 -13.05
C TYR A 103 -3.32 -20.86 -12.35
N ALA A 104 -3.27 -21.16 -11.05
CA ALA A 104 -4.46 -21.41 -10.23
C ALA A 104 -5.14 -20.10 -9.85
N LEU A 105 -6.38 -19.96 -10.29
CA LEU A 105 -7.05 -18.67 -10.41
C LEU A 105 -7.71 -18.19 -9.12
N GLU A 106 -8.35 -19.11 -8.42
CA GLU A 106 -9.03 -18.89 -7.14
C GLU A 106 -8.39 -19.79 -6.06
N SER A 107 -7.06 -19.85 -5.98
CA SER A 107 -6.36 -20.69 -5.00
C SER A 107 -6.28 -20.07 -3.60
N ALA A 108 -6.33 -18.75 -3.49
CA ALA A 108 -6.19 -18.04 -2.22
C ALA A 108 -7.54 -17.66 -1.61
N ALA A 109 -8.45 -17.07 -2.42
CA ALA A 109 -9.73 -16.57 -1.94
C ALA A 109 -10.75 -16.34 -3.06
N LEU A 110 -12.04 -16.43 -2.72
CA LEU A 110 -13.17 -16.13 -3.60
C LEU A 110 -14.23 -15.29 -2.86
N PHE A 111 -14.25 -13.98 -3.12
CA PHE A 111 -14.93 -13.01 -2.26
C PHE A 111 -15.48 -11.79 -3.02
N ASN A 112 -15.98 -10.79 -2.29
CA ASN A 112 -16.55 -9.52 -2.79
C ASN A 112 -17.63 -9.69 -3.88
N PRO A 113 -18.71 -10.43 -3.59
CA PRO A 113 -19.74 -10.75 -4.58
C PRO A 113 -20.59 -9.52 -4.95
N SER A 114 -20.96 -9.43 -6.22
CA SER A 114 -22.00 -8.54 -6.74
C SER A 114 -22.99 -9.37 -7.56
N ILE A 115 -24.29 -9.04 -7.50
CA ILE A 115 -25.37 -9.84 -8.10
C ILE A 115 -26.31 -8.95 -8.93
N VAL A 116 -26.67 -9.41 -10.13
CA VAL A 116 -27.63 -8.77 -11.04
C VAL A 116 -28.53 -9.80 -11.71
N PRO A 117 -29.71 -9.43 -12.23
CA PRO A 117 -30.51 -10.33 -13.06
C PRO A 117 -29.71 -10.78 -14.29
N HIS A 118 -29.88 -12.05 -14.68
CA HIS A 118 -29.30 -12.56 -15.91
C HIS A 118 -30.01 -11.95 -17.15
N PRO A 119 -29.31 -11.61 -18.25
CA PRO A 119 -29.96 -11.06 -19.44
C PRO A 119 -31.00 -12.01 -20.06
N ASP A 120 -30.71 -13.30 -20.07
CA ASP A 120 -31.66 -14.35 -20.45
C ASP A 120 -32.43 -14.89 -19.22
N GLN A 121 -33.75 -14.73 -19.24
CA GLN A 121 -34.72 -15.25 -18.26
C GLN A 121 -35.62 -16.36 -18.86
N SER A 122 -35.31 -16.86 -20.05
CA SER A 122 -36.13 -17.88 -20.72
C SER A 122 -36.04 -19.25 -20.01
N GLY A 123 -37.13 -20.03 -20.14
CA GLY A 123 -37.21 -21.39 -19.59
C GLY A 123 -37.34 -21.47 -18.06
N LEU A 124 -37.68 -20.36 -17.40
CA LEU A 124 -37.94 -20.31 -15.96
C LEU A 124 -39.43 -20.47 -15.64
N ASP A 125 -39.73 -21.02 -14.46
CA ASP A 125 -41.08 -21.02 -13.91
C ASP A 125 -41.58 -19.59 -13.67
N ALA A 126 -42.90 -19.39 -13.74
CA ALA A 126 -43.50 -18.08 -13.50
C ALA A 126 -43.16 -17.58 -12.09
N GLY A 127 -42.54 -16.39 -12.01
CA GLY A 127 -42.11 -15.79 -10.76
C GLY A 127 -40.71 -16.20 -10.30
N ALA A 128 -40.00 -17.08 -11.00
CA ALA A 128 -38.59 -17.35 -10.75
C ALA A 128 -37.69 -16.30 -11.42
N LEU A 129 -36.44 -16.18 -10.96
CA LEU A 129 -35.45 -15.27 -11.53
C LEU A 129 -34.08 -15.95 -11.63
N ARG A 130 -33.46 -15.86 -12.81
CA ARG A 130 -32.05 -16.24 -13.01
C ARG A 130 -31.16 -15.04 -12.74
N PHE A 131 -30.03 -15.24 -12.07
CA PHE A 131 -29.08 -14.17 -11.75
C PHE A 131 -27.67 -14.51 -12.23
N VAL A 132 -26.87 -13.45 -12.41
CA VAL A 132 -25.42 -13.51 -12.54
C VAL A 132 -24.82 -12.91 -11.28
N MET A 133 -23.86 -13.63 -10.71
CA MET A 133 -23.08 -13.15 -9.57
C MET A 133 -21.61 -13.08 -9.97
N SER A 134 -21.03 -11.89 -9.94
CA SER A 134 -19.60 -11.69 -10.12
C SER A 134 -18.87 -11.83 -8.79
N LEU A 135 -17.70 -12.46 -8.78
CA LEU A 135 -16.84 -12.64 -7.60
C LEU A 135 -15.42 -12.21 -7.92
N ARG A 136 -14.71 -11.72 -6.90
CA ARG A 136 -13.28 -11.52 -6.91
C ARG A 136 -12.59 -12.85 -6.59
N ALA A 137 -11.96 -13.44 -7.60
CA ALA A 137 -11.08 -14.59 -7.46
C ALA A 137 -9.64 -14.10 -7.23
N THR A 138 -8.92 -14.65 -6.26
CA THR A 138 -7.51 -14.34 -5.99
C THR A 138 -6.67 -15.62 -6.07
N GLY A 139 -5.67 -15.60 -6.96
CA GLY A 139 -4.82 -16.74 -7.27
C GLY A 139 -3.40 -16.63 -6.73
N GLU A 140 -2.49 -17.41 -7.32
CA GLU A 140 -1.07 -17.39 -7.00
C GLU A 140 -0.46 -15.98 -7.14
N GLY A 141 0.41 -15.58 -6.20
CA GLY A 141 0.98 -14.23 -6.20
C GLY A 141 -0.03 -13.10 -5.90
N HIS A 142 -1.21 -13.44 -5.36
CA HIS A 142 -2.26 -12.51 -4.96
C HIS A 142 -2.84 -11.64 -6.10
N ILE A 143 -2.75 -12.10 -7.35
CA ILE A 143 -3.37 -11.42 -8.49
C ILE A 143 -4.86 -11.76 -8.49
N SER A 144 -5.69 -10.72 -8.55
CA SER A 144 -7.16 -10.86 -8.51
C SER A 144 -7.84 -10.57 -9.84
N SER A 145 -8.97 -11.24 -10.05
CA SER A 145 -9.76 -11.23 -11.29
C SER A 145 -11.26 -11.32 -11.01
N ILE A 146 -12.09 -11.07 -12.03
CA ILE A 146 -13.56 -11.22 -11.92
C ILE A 146 -13.99 -12.54 -12.56
N GLU A 147 -14.63 -13.38 -11.76
CA GLU A 147 -15.32 -14.58 -12.22
C GLU A 147 -16.84 -14.44 -12.08
N PHE A 148 -17.58 -15.34 -12.73
CA PHE A 148 -19.05 -15.36 -12.67
C PHE A 148 -19.58 -16.69 -12.13
N ARG A 149 -20.73 -16.62 -11.45
CA ARG A 149 -21.59 -17.74 -11.09
C ARG A 149 -23.01 -17.42 -11.56
N VAL A 150 -23.72 -18.45 -12.00
CA VAL A 150 -25.13 -18.35 -12.37
C VAL A 150 -25.95 -19.14 -11.36
N GLY A 151 -27.17 -18.67 -11.11
CA GLY A 151 -28.10 -19.38 -10.29
C GLY A 151 -29.53 -18.92 -10.54
N THR A 152 -30.46 -19.57 -9.85
CA THR A 152 -31.88 -19.26 -9.90
C THR A 152 -32.42 -19.03 -8.49
N ILE A 153 -33.40 -18.14 -8.42
CA ILE A 153 -34.23 -17.90 -7.24
C ILE A 153 -35.64 -18.37 -7.60
N SER A 154 -36.17 -19.33 -6.84
CA SER A 154 -37.54 -19.82 -7.04
C SER A 154 -38.57 -18.77 -6.57
N PRO A 155 -39.85 -18.87 -6.97
CA PRO A 155 -40.91 -17.99 -6.48
C PRO A 155 -41.03 -17.97 -4.95
N GLU A 156 -40.68 -19.07 -4.29
CA GLU A 156 -40.67 -19.22 -2.83
C GLU A 156 -39.40 -18.63 -2.17
N GLY A 157 -38.45 -18.14 -2.97
CA GLY A 157 -37.20 -17.52 -2.51
C GLY A 157 -36.07 -18.52 -2.21
N ASN A 158 -36.17 -19.76 -2.71
CA ASN A 158 -35.07 -20.73 -2.60
C ASN A 158 -34.00 -20.42 -3.64
N ILE A 159 -32.72 -20.47 -3.23
CA ILE A 159 -31.58 -20.13 -4.07
C ILE A 159 -30.86 -21.42 -4.50
N SER A 160 -30.64 -21.57 -5.80
CA SER A 160 -29.84 -22.66 -6.37
C SER A 160 -28.73 -22.06 -7.24
N LEU A 161 -27.54 -22.65 -7.18
CA LEU A 161 -26.41 -22.29 -8.04
C LEU A 161 -26.22 -23.36 -9.10
N ASP A 162 -25.89 -22.93 -10.32
CA ASP A 162 -25.55 -23.83 -11.41
C ASP A 162 -24.20 -24.52 -11.15
N PRO A 163 -23.99 -25.75 -11.64
CA PRO A 163 -22.70 -26.42 -11.55
C PRO A 163 -21.58 -25.56 -12.15
N VAL A 164 -20.45 -25.50 -11.43
CA VAL A 164 -19.28 -24.74 -11.87
C VAL A 164 -18.38 -25.62 -12.73
N SER A 165 -18.02 -25.15 -13.91
CA SER A 165 -17.08 -25.84 -14.78
C SER A 165 -15.65 -25.77 -14.22
N ARG A 166 -14.88 -26.84 -14.42
CA ARG A 166 -13.44 -26.85 -14.12
C ARG A 166 -12.62 -26.05 -15.13
N PHE A 167 -13.18 -25.79 -16.31
CA PHE A 167 -12.54 -25.01 -17.34
C PHE A 167 -12.64 -23.52 -17.04
N VAL A 168 -11.59 -22.78 -17.36
CA VAL A 168 -11.60 -21.32 -17.33
C VAL A 168 -10.84 -20.80 -18.54
N THR A 169 -11.39 -19.77 -19.20
CA THR A 169 -10.85 -19.24 -20.44
C THR A 169 -10.74 -17.73 -20.37
N ALA A 170 -9.54 -17.20 -20.61
CA ALA A 170 -9.32 -15.76 -20.76
C ALA A 170 -9.91 -15.24 -22.09
N PRO A 171 -10.37 -13.97 -22.13
CA PRO A 171 -11.02 -13.40 -23.31
C PRO A 171 -10.03 -13.15 -24.44
N VAL A 172 -10.57 -13.01 -25.66
CA VAL A 172 -9.87 -12.31 -26.74
C VAL A 172 -9.87 -10.82 -26.42
N ILE A 173 -8.69 -10.20 -26.44
CA ILE A 173 -8.50 -8.77 -26.17
C ILE A 173 -8.45 -8.02 -27.49
N VAL A 174 -9.29 -7.01 -27.65
CA VAL A 174 -9.27 -6.08 -28.78
C VAL A 174 -8.84 -4.71 -28.26
N PRO A 175 -7.63 -4.23 -28.61
CA PRO A 175 -7.17 -2.90 -28.19
C PRO A 175 -8.07 -1.79 -28.73
N ASN A 176 -8.19 -0.68 -27.98
CA ASN A 176 -8.97 0.46 -28.41
C ASN A 176 -8.43 1.03 -29.75
N PRO A 177 -9.26 1.14 -30.80
CA PRO A 177 -8.79 1.56 -32.12
C PRO A 177 -8.45 3.05 -32.22
N ARG A 178 -9.00 3.94 -31.37
CA ARG A 178 -8.83 5.41 -31.48
C ARG A 178 -8.90 6.15 -30.14
N TYR A 179 -8.10 7.21 -30.02
CA TYR A 179 -8.02 8.11 -28.86
C TYR A 179 -8.34 9.55 -29.25
N ARG A 180 -8.97 10.32 -28.34
CA ARG A 180 -9.19 11.77 -28.51
C ARG A 180 -8.18 12.59 -27.73
N LYS A 181 -7.39 13.41 -28.44
CA LYS A 181 -6.28 14.24 -27.90
C LYS A 181 -6.65 15.05 -26.69
N ARG A 182 -7.74 15.83 -26.77
CA ARG A 182 -8.18 16.68 -25.65
C ARG A 182 -8.49 15.89 -24.39
N ARG A 183 -9.17 14.74 -24.50
CA ARG A 183 -9.51 13.88 -23.34
C ARG A 183 -8.26 13.25 -22.74
N PHE A 184 -7.35 12.79 -23.60
CA PHE A 184 -6.09 12.20 -23.19
C PHE A 184 -5.22 13.21 -22.40
N ILE A 185 -5.11 14.45 -22.87
CA ILE A 185 -4.38 15.52 -22.17
C ILE A 185 -4.99 15.83 -20.80
N ILE A 186 -6.32 15.97 -20.72
CA ILE A 186 -7.01 16.21 -19.44
C ILE A 186 -6.68 15.09 -18.45
N LYS A 187 -6.69 13.84 -18.91
CA LYS A 187 -6.42 12.70 -18.03
C LYS A 187 -4.96 12.64 -17.58
N LEU A 188 -3.99 12.97 -18.45
CA LEU A 188 -2.59 13.14 -18.03
C LEU A 188 -2.46 14.21 -16.94
N ALA A 189 -3.18 15.33 -17.06
CA ALA A 189 -3.18 16.37 -16.03
C ALA A 189 -3.82 15.88 -14.71
N GLU A 190 -4.98 15.20 -14.77
CA GLU A 190 -5.62 14.58 -13.59
C GLU A 190 -4.71 13.57 -12.87
N MET A 191 -3.88 12.86 -13.63
CA MET A 191 -2.90 11.89 -13.12
C MET A 191 -1.63 12.56 -12.57
N GLY A 192 -1.53 13.89 -12.63
CA GLY A 192 -0.36 14.66 -12.16
C GLY A 192 0.80 14.74 -13.15
N PHE A 193 0.54 14.52 -14.44
CA PHE A 193 1.52 14.52 -15.54
C PHE A 193 1.30 15.69 -16.52
N GLU A 194 1.01 16.87 -15.98
CA GLU A 194 1.02 18.13 -16.72
C GLU A 194 2.45 18.69 -16.80
N GLY A 195 2.99 18.86 -18.01
CA GLY A 195 4.35 19.34 -18.17
C GLY A 195 4.83 19.41 -19.62
N GLY A 196 6.00 20.02 -19.83
CA GLY A 196 6.57 20.24 -21.16
C GLY A 196 6.80 18.95 -21.96
N HIS A 197 7.15 17.85 -21.30
CA HIS A 197 7.35 16.55 -21.95
C HIS A 197 6.04 15.93 -22.45
N ALA A 198 4.96 16.01 -21.68
CA ALA A 198 3.65 15.55 -22.11
C ALA A 198 3.11 16.40 -23.27
N ALA A 199 3.32 17.72 -23.21
CA ALA A 199 2.98 18.62 -24.30
C ALA A 199 3.76 18.30 -25.59
N ALA A 200 5.05 17.96 -25.49
CA ALA A 200 5.87 17.57 -26.64
C ALA A 200 5.39 16.29 -27.33
N VAL A 201 5.01 15.26 -26.56
CA VAL A 201 4.43 14.02 -27.12
C VAL A 201 3.06 14.28 -27.74
N MET A 202 2.28 15.17 -27.15
CA MET A 202 0.94 15.47 -27.62
C MET A 202 0.93 16.36 -28.86
N ALA A 203 1.82 17.35 -28.95
CA ALA A 203 1.83 18.35 -30.03
C ALA A 203 1.65 17.78 -31.45
N PRO A 204 2.40 16.75 -31.89
CA PRO A 204 2.32 16.24 -33.27
C PRO A 204 1.10 15.33 -33.56
N LEU A 205 0.34 14.91 -32.54
CA LEU A 205 -0.81 14.03 -32.74
C LEU A 205 -2.03 14.78 -33.30
N ALA A 206 -2.82 14.15 -34.15
CA ALA A 206 -4.10 14.70 -34.60
C ALA A 206 -5.14 14.71 -33.45
N GLU A 207 -6.27 15.42 -33.64
CA GLU A 207 -7.36 15.46 -32.64
C GLU A 207 -7.90 14.06 -32.30
N ASP A 208 -8.00 13.20 -33.32
CA ASP A 208 -8.18 11.76 -33.19
C ASP A 208 -6.89 11.06 -33.63
N PHE A 209 -6.35 10.18 -32.80
CA PHE A 209 -5.10 9.46 -33.09
C PHE A 209 -5.19 7.98 -32.68
N THR A 210 -4.36 7.13 -33.27
CA THR A 210 -4.27 5.70 -32.95
C THR A 210 -3.13 5.41 -31.98
N LEU A 211 -3.10 4.21 -31.38
CA LEU A 211 -1.97 3.77 -30.55
C LEU A 211 -0.64 3.81 -31.34
N SER A 212 -0.69 3.51 -32.63
CA SER A 212 0.48 3.59 -33.53
C SER A 212 1.01 5.01 -33.67
N ASP A 213 0.13 6.00 -33.79
CA ASP A 213 0.51 7.41 -33.88
C ASP A 213 1.15 7.90 -32.58
N LEU A 214 0.58 7.49 -31.44
CA LEU A 214 1.12 7.80 -30.11
C LEU A 214 2.51 7.21 -29.91
N ASN A 215 2.69 5.92 -30.23
CA ASN A 215 3.96 5.22 -30.09
C ASN A 215 5.06 5.86 -30.94
N LYS A 216 4.73 6.32 -32.16
CA LYS A 216 5.65 7.09 -33.00
C LYS A 216 6.06 8.39 -32.32
N SER A 217 5.10 9.15 -31.79
CA SER A 217 5.40 10.41 -31.09
C SER A 217 6.25 10.22 -29.84
N ILE A 218 5.94 9.21 -29.01
CA ILE A 218 6.76 8.82 -27.84
C ILE A 218 8.18 8.49 -28.28
N GLY A 219 8.34 7.74 -29.38
CA GLY A 219 9.63 7.38 -29.94
C GLY A 219 10.46 8.61 -30.34
N THR A 220 9.85 9.59 -31.02
CA THR A 220 10.51 10.84 -31.41
C THR A 220 10.99 11.63 -30.20
N VAL A 221 10.12 11.89 -29.21
CA VAL A 221 10.50 12.66 -28.01
C VAL A 221 11.59 11.95 -27.21
N ARG A 222 11.52 10.62 -27.10
CA ARG A 222 12.55 9.80 -26.45
C ARG A 222 13.91 9.89 -27.14
N HIS A 223 13.92 9.95 -28.48
CA HIS A 223 15.15 10.07 -29.27
C HIS A 223 15.74 11.48 -29.17
N GLU A 224 14.91 12.53 -29.25
CA GLU A 224 15.35 13.93 -29.21
C GLU A 224 15.84 14.38 -27.82
N SER A 225 15.44 13.68 -26.76
CA SER A 225 15.73 14.07 -25.37
C SER A 225 16.79 13.19 -24.70
N GLN A 226 17.82 12.75 -25.42
CA GLN A 226 18.91 11.96 -24.84
C GLN A 226 20.05 12.84 -24.26
N PRO A 227 20.57 12.53 -23.05
CA PRO A 227 20.18 11.42 -22.17
C PRO A 227 18.83 11.68 -21.48
N ALA A 228 18.00 10.64 -21.40
CA ALA A 228 16.65 10.76 -20.84
C ALA A 228 16.69 11.08 -19.34
N THR A 229 15.99 12.14 -18.94
CA THR A 229 15.79 12.47 -17.53
C THR A 229 14.82 11.48 -16.88
N HIS A 230 14.90 11.30 -15.55
CA HIS A 230 13.94 10.48 -14.81
C HIS A 230 12.49 10.98 -14.97
N ASP A 231 12.31 12.31 -15.06
CA ASP A 231 10.99 12.91 -15.27
C ASP A 231 10.43 12.62 -16.67
N LEU A 232 11.27 12.66 -17.71
CA LEU A 232 10.87 12.26 -19.06
C LEU A 232 10.49 10.77 -19.10
N ALA A 233 11.33 9.90 -18.54
CA ALA A 233 11.05 8.45 -18.52
C ALA A 233 9.70 8.16 -17.83
N ARG A 234 9.48 8.76 -16.66
CA ARG A 234 8.22 8.68 -15.91
C ARG A 234 7.03 9.22 -16.71
N THR A 235 7.20 10.33 -17.43
CA THR A 235 6.14 10.93 -18.27
C THR A 235 5.79 10.06 -19.47
N LEU A 236 6.79 9.55 -20.20
CA LEU A 236 6.57 8.67 -21.34
C LEU A 236 5.92 7.35 -20.91
N GLU A 237 6.34 6.79 -19.77
CA GLU A 237 5.69 5.63 -19.16
C GLU A 237 4.23 5.91 -18.82
N CYS A 238 3.92 7.07 -18.22
CA CYS A 238 2.54 7.44 -17.91
C CYS A 238 1.67 7.64 -19.17
N ILE A 239 2.23 8.20 -20.24
CA ILE A 239 1.48 8.38 -21.49
C ILE A 239 1.16 7.03 -22.12
N GLN A 240 2.13 6.11 -22.14
CA GLN A 240 1.89 4.74 -22.59
C GLN A 240 0.84 4.05 -21.70
N TRP A 241 0.98 4.23 -20.39
CA TRP A 241 0.09 3.68 -19.36
C TRP A 241 -1.38 4.09 -19.59
N LEU A 242 -1.64 5.37 -19.85
CA LEU A 242 -2.99 5.87 -20.13
C LEU A 242 -3.56 5.33 -21.46
N ALA A 243 -2.71 5.12 -22.47
CA ALA A 243 -3.16 4.59 -23.75
C ALA A 243 -3.67 3.16 -23.62
N ASP A 244 -2.94 2.31 -22.88
CA ASP A 244 -3.25 0.89 -22.74
C ASP A 244 -4.46 0.61 -21.81
N SER A 245 -5.11 1.66 -21.31
CA SER A 245 -6.14 1.59 -20.27
C SER A 245 -7.56 1.28 -20.75
N ASN A 246 -7.85 1.38 -22.06
CA ASN A 246 -9.18 1.11 -22.61
C ASN A 246 -9.09 -0.03 -23.64
N TYR A 247 -9.94 -1.04 -23.53
CA TYR A 247 -9.92 -2.23 -24.38
C TYR A 247 -11.28 -2.94 -24.37
N GLU A 248 -11.49 -3.81 -25.34
CA GLU A 248 -12.67 -4.67 -25.41
C GLU A 248 -12.28 -6.13 -25.19
N LEU A 249 -13.19 -6.88 -24.57
CA LEU A 249 -13.05 -8.30 -24.30
C LEU A 249 -14.19 -9.04 -24.97
N SER A 250 -13.87 -10.16 -25.64
CA SER A 250 -14.87 -11.04 -26.24
C SER A 250 -14.64 -12.49 -25.81
N PHE A 251 -15.73 -13.16 -25.44
CA PHE A 251 -15.78 -14.58 -25.13
C PHE A 251 -16.56 -15.34 -26.20
N SER A 252 -16.19 -16.60 -26.43
CA SER A 252 -16.99 -17.50 -27.28
C SER A 252 -18.34 -17.79 -26.61
N ASP A 253 -19.41 -17.81 -27.41
CA ASP A 253 -20.76 -18.22 -27.01
C ASP A 253 -20.85 -19.68 -26.52
N LYS A 254 -19.94 -20.54 -27.00
CA LYS A 254 -19.76 -21.94 -26.56
C LYS A 254 -19.31 -22.09 -25.10
N LEU A 255 -18.74 -21.05 -24.49
CA LEU A 255 -18.28 -21.11 -23.11
C LEU A 255 -19.45 -20.89 -22.15
N ALA A 256 -19.55 -21.75 -21.14
CA ALA A 256 -20.46 -21.51 -20.03
C ALA A 256 -20.04 -20.23 -19.29
N MET A 257 -20.98 -19.53 -18.66
CA MET A 257 -20.66 -18.26 -18.00
C MET A 257 -19.63 -18.42 -16.87
N SER A 258 -19.66 -19.55 -16.16
CA SER A 258 -18.67 -19.86 -15.12
C SER A 258 -17.26 -20.02 -15.68
N GLU A 259 -17.09 -20.33 -16.97
CA GLU A 259 -15.79 -20.48 -17.64
C GLU A 259 -15.21 -19.14 -18.11
N ARG A 260 -15.99 -18.07 -18.06
CA ARG A 260 -15.58 -16.73 -18.51
C ARG A 260 -14.94 -15.99 -17.36
N ILE A 261 -13.75 -15.45 -17.60
CA ILE A 261 -13.03 -14.66 -16.62
C ILE A 261 -12.54 -13.34 -17.19
N ILE A 262 -12.78 -12.25 -16.47
CA ILE A 262 -12.07 -11.00 -16.71
C ILE A 262 -10.80 -11.03 -15.86
N PHE A 263 -9.70 -11.41 -16.50
CA PHE A 263 -8.38 -11.46 -15.87
C PHE A 263 -7.62 -10.15 -16.15
N PRO A 264 -6.66 -9.76 -15.29
CA PRO A 264 -5.72 -8.70 -15.59
C PRO A 264 -5.01 -8.83 -16.94
N VAL A 265 -5.30 -7.91 -17.86
CA VAL A 265 -4.73 -7.90 -19.22
C VAL A 265 -3.98 -6.63 -19.56
N SER A 266 -4.22 -5.54 -18.82
CA SER A 266 -3.55 -4.26 -19.03
C SER A 266 -2.50 -3.98 -17.94
N PRO A 267 -1.51 -3.11 -18.21
CA PRO A 267 -0.57 -2.62 -17.20
C PRO A 267 -1.23 -1.97 -15.97
N ASN A 268 -2.51 -1.58 -16.06
CA ASN A 268 -3.24 -0.90 -14.97
C ASN A 268 -3.64 -1.81 -13.83
N GLU A 269 -3.73 -3.10 -14.10
CA GLU A 269 -4.33 -4.10 -13.22
C GLU A 269 -3.38 -5.26 -12.98
N THR A 270 -2.06 -5.06 -13.18
CA THR A 270 -1.03 -6.11 -13.04
C THR A 270 -1.04 -6.81 -11.67
N ASN A 271 -1.54 -6.14 -10.64
CA ASN A 271 -1.70 -6.67 -9.28
C ASN A 271 -3.17 -6.98 -8.94
N GLY A 272 -4.08 -6.82 -9.89
CA GLY A 272 -5.44 -7.34 -9.84
C GLY A 272 -6.55 -6.33 -10.08
N ILE A 273 -7.75 -6.89 -10.15
CA ILE A 273 -9.04 -6.23 -10.31
C ILE A 273 -9.83 -6.37 -9.00
N GLU A 274 -10.28 -5.26 -8.42
CA GLU A 274 -10.94 -5.25 -7.11
C GLU A 274 -12.38 -4.73 -7.17
N ASP A 275 -13.24 -5.36 -6.37
CA ASP A 275 -14.57 -4.90 -5.99
C ASP A 275 -15.48 -4.46 -7.15
N ALA A 276 -15.70 -5.36 -8.12
CA ALA A 276 -16.62 -5.10 -9.22
C ALA A 276 -18.07 -4.96 -8.70
N ARG A 277 -18.68 -3.80 -8.91
CA ARG A 277 -20.06 -3.48 -8.49
C ARG A 277 -20.96 -3.40 -9.72
N PHE A 278 -21.53 -4.54 -10.11
CA PHE A 278 -22.43 -4.62 -11.27
C PHE A 278 -23.79 -4.02 -10.96
N VAL A 279 -24.38 -3.36 -11.96
CA VAL A 279 -25.75 -2.87 -11.95
C VAL A 279 -26.39 -3.12 -13.32
N ARG A 280 -27.65 -3.57 -13.32
CA ARG A 280 -28.50 -3.58 -14.50
C ARG A 280 -29.12 -2.19 -14.65
N PHE A 281 -28.58 -1.39 -15.56
CA PHE A 281 -29.05 -0.04 -15.83
C PHE A 281 -30.14 -0.06 -16.91
N VAL A 282 -31.25 0.62 -16.67
CA VAL A 282 -32.34 0.80 -17.63
C VAL A 282 -32.42 2.27 -18.02
N ASP A 283 -32.27 2.55 -19.31
CA ASP A 283 -32.41 3.91 -19.84
C ASP A 283 -33.91 4.26 -20.05
N ASP A 284 -34.20 5.53 -20.30
CA ASP A 284 -35.56 6.06 -20.40
C ASP A 284 -36.34 5.45 -21.59
N ASP A 285 -35.62 4.92 -22.59
CA ASP A 285 -36.18 4.21 -23.76
C ASP A 285 -36.40 2.70 -23.52
N GLY A 286 -36.09 2.21 -22.32
CA GLY A 286 -36.21 0.80 -21.94
C GLY A 286 -35.02 -0.07 -22.36
N SER A 287 -34.00 0.50 -23.02
CA SER A 287 -32.75 -0.21 -23.30
C SER A 287 -32.03 -0.57 -22.01
N VAL A 288 -31.30 -1.69 -22.05
CA VAL A 288 -30.63 -2.25 -20.87
C VAL A 288 -29.15 -2.37 -21.14
N MET A 289 -28.35 -1.83 -20.22
CA MET A 289 -26.90 -1.99 -20.20
C MET A 289 -26.48 -2.44 -18.81
N TYR A 290 -25.59 -3.42 -18.72
CA TYR A 290 -24.94 -3.76 -17.47
C TYR A 290 -23.67 -2.94 -17.32
N TYR A 291 -23.61 -2.14 -16.27
CA TYR A 291 -22.40 -1.42 -15.89
C TYR A 291 -21.76 -2.10 -14.69
N ALA A 292 -20.43 -2.05 -14.59
CA ALA A 292 -19.75 -2.30 -13.32
C ALA A 292 -18.60 -1.35 -13.12
N THR A 293 -18.53 -0.70 -11.97
CA THR A 293 -17.28 -0.03 -11.60
C THR A 293 -16.38 -1.03 -10.90
N TYR A 294 -15.07 -0.88 -11.08
CA TYR A 294 -14.08 -1.65 -10.33
C TYR A 294 -12.82 -0.82 -10.12
N THR A 295 -11.94 -1.29 -9.25
CA THR A 295 -10.63 -0.68 -9.06
C THR A 295 -9.54 -1.54 -9.71
N ALA A 296 -8.87 -1.00 -10.72
CA ALA A 296 -7.64 -1.59 -11.27
C ALA A 296 -6.45 -1.23 -10.36
N TYR A 297 -5.62 -2.22 -10.01
CA TYR A 297 -4.45 -2.02 -9.16
C TYR A 297 -3.18 -2.59 -9.82
N ASN A 298 -2.13 -1.77 -9.89
CA ASN A 298 -0.84 -2.15 -10.50
C ASN A 298 0.32 -2.31 -9.50
N GLY A 299 0.01 -2.38 -8.20
CA GLY A 299 1.04 -2.46 -7.14
C GLY A 299 1.54 -1.12 -6.62
N ARG A 300 1.26 0.00 -7.33
CA ARG A 300 1.71 1.35 -6.97
C ARG A 300 0.57 2.35 -6.88
N ALA A 301 -0.38 2.29 -7.82
CA ALA A 301 -1.50 3.20 -7.97
C ALA A 301 -2.80 2.42 -8.19
N ILE A 302 -3.93 3.09 -7.91
CA ILE A 302 -5.27 2.59 -8.22
C ILE A 302 -5.88 3.44 -9.33
N LEU A 303 -6.67 2.81 -10.18
CA LEU A 303 -7.41 3.49 -11.23
C LEU A 303 -8.86 2.99 -11.22
N PRO A 304 -9.85 3.86 -10.97
CA PRO A 304 -11.25 3.50 -11.10
C PRO A 304 -11.62 3.27 -12.58
N MET A 305 -12.24 2.13 -12.85
CA MET A 305 -12.58 1.65 -14.18
C MET A 305 -14.09 1.37 -14.26
N LEU A 306 -14.61 1.34 -15.49
CA LEU A 306 -15.99 1.03 -15.84
C LEU A 306 -16.03 -0.12 -16.85
N ILE A 307 -16.87 -1.11 -16.58
CA ILE A 307 -17.22 -2.21 -17.47
C ILE A 307 -18.60 -1.92 -18.05
N GLU A 308 -18.78 -2.16 -19.35
CA GLU A 308 -20.07 -2.12 -20.02
C GLU A 308 -20.30 -3.43 -20.78
N THR A 309 -21.48 -4.03 -20.61
CA THR A 309 -21.89 -5.23 -21.37
C THR A 309 -23.40 -5.32 -21.48
N GLU A 310 -23.91 -5.91 -22.55
CA GLU A 310 -25.34 -6.20 -22.73
C GLU A 310 -25.64 -7.69 -22.51
N ASP A 311 -24.64 -8.56 -22.68
CA ASP A 311 -24.81 -9.99 -22.90
C ASP A 311 -23.85 -10.88 -22.09
N PHE A 312 -22.90 -10.28 -21.35
CA PHE A 312 -21.80 -10.98 -20.67
C PHE A 312 -20.93 -11.85 -21.61
N LEU A 313 -20.94 -11.55 -22.91
CA LEU A 313 -20.04 -12.11 -23.93
C LEU A 313 -19.06 -11.04 -24.42
N HIS A 314 -19.56 -9.81 -24.61
CA HIS A 314 -18.80 -8.66 -25.06
C HIS A 314 -18.72 -7.63 -23.94
N PHE A 315 -17.50 -7.24 -23.55
CA PHE A 315 -17.27 -6.25 -22.52
C PHE A 315 -16.43 -5.11 -23.07
N ARG A 316 -16.85 -3.87 -22.80
CA ARG A 316 -16.01 -2.68 -23.00
C ARG A 316 -15.46 -2.26 -21.65
N ILE A 317 -14.13 -2.15 -21.57
CA ILE A 317 -13.41 -1.73 -20.37
C ILE A 317 -12.90 -0.31 -20.60
N LEU A 318 -13.38 0.61 -19.78
CA LEU A 318 -13.25 2.04 -19.96
C LEU A 318 -12.72 2.71 -18.68
N THR A 319 -11.89 3.71 -18.87
CA THR A 319 -11.44 4.60 -17.79
C THR A 319 -12.55 5.57 -17.38
N LEU A 320 -12.78 5.71 -16.07
CA LEU A 320 -13.63 6.78 -15.54
C LEU A 320 -12.83 8.10 -15.50
N ASN A 321 -13.52 9.22 -15.76
CA ASN A 321 -12.91 10.55 -15.92
C ASN A 321 -13.53 11.57 -14.97
N GLY A 322 -12.80 12.67 -14.70
CA GLY A 322 -13.30 13.78 -13.89
C GLY A 322 -12.65 13.85 -12.51
N ARG A 323 -12.77 15.01 -11.87
CA ARG A 323 -12.06 15.36 -10.62
C ARG A 323 -12.44 14.47 -9.44
N ALA A 324 -13.63 13.88 -9.48
CA ALA A 324 -14.14 13.02 -8.42
C ALA A 324 -13.81 11.53 -8.65
N VAL A 325 -12.95 11.20 -9.61
CA VAL A 325 -12.55 9.83 -9.95
C VAL A 325 -11.13 9.54 -9.45
N GLN A 326 -10.95 9.56 -8.12
CA GLN A 326 -9.63 9.37 -7.49
C GLN A 326 -9.59 8.19 -6.50
N ASN A 327 -10.74 7.72 -6.02
CA ASN A 327 -10.86 6.72 -4.96
C ASN A 327 -11.72 5.51 -5.35
N LYS A 328 -11.84 4.53 -4.44
CA LYS A 328 -12.58 3.28 -4.63
C LYS A 328 -14.06 3.40 -4.23
N GLY A 329 -14.84 2.35 -4.49
CA GLY A 329 -16.18 2.21 -3.92
C GLY A 329 -17.27 2.99 -4.66
N MET A 330 -17.19 3.06 -5.98
CA MET A 330 -18.18 3.74 -6.82
C MET A 330 -19.37 2.83 -7.11
N ALA A 331 -20.60 3.30 -6.98
CA ALA A 331 -21.80 2.51 -7.29
C ALA A 331 -22.80 3.36 -8.08
N LEU A 332 -23.02 2.99 -9.33
CA LEU A 332 -23.97 3.66 -10.21
C LEU A 332 -25.41 3.27 -9.83
N PHE A 333 -26.34 4.22 -9.89
CA PHE A 333 -27.77 3.96 -9.73
C PHE A 333 -28.32 3.21 -10.96
N PRO A 334 -29.40 2.43 -10.83
CA PRO A 334 -29.90 1.55 -11.89
C PRO A 334 -30.70 2.26 -12.99
N ARG A 335 -30.90 3.57 -12.90
CA ARG A 335 -31.49 4.42 -13.94
C ARG A 335 -31.08 5.88 -13.73
N ARG A 336 -31.42 6.74 -14.69
CA ARG A 336 -31.29 8.19 -14.50
C ARG A 336 -32.31 8.71 -13.48
N ILE A 337 -31.92 9.76 -12.76
CA ILE A 337 -32.79 10.52 -11.86
C ILE A 337 -32.81 11.95 -12.36
N GLN A 338 -33.99 12.46 -12.69
CA GLN A 338 -34.17 13.79 -13.30
C GLN A 338 -33.27 13.99 -14.54
N GLY A 339 -33.19 12.96 -15.40
CA GLY A 339 -32.43 12.99 -16.66
C GLY A 339 -30.91 12.87 -16.52
N ARG A 340 -30.37 12.64 -15.31
CA ARG A 340 -28.92 12.51 -15.07
C ARG A 340 -28.54 11.14 -14.49
N TYR A 341 -27.35 10.67 -14.84
CA TYR A 341 -26.71 9.55 -14.16
C TYR A 341 -26.36 9.96 -12.73
N VAL A 342 -26.51 9.03 -11.79
CA VAL A 342 -26.22 9.25 -10.37
C VAL A 342 -25.30 8.14 -9.87
N MET A 343 -24.33 8.49 -9.04
CA MET A 343 -23.35 7.55 -8.50
C MET A 343 -23.06 7.83 -7.03
N LEU A 344 -23.03 6.78 -6.21
CA LEU A 344 -22.45 6.83 -4.88
C LEU A 344 -20.95 6.59 -4.94
N SER A 345 -20.18 7.22 -4.06
CA SER A 345 -18.72 7.02 -4.00
C SER A 345 -18.16 7.30 -2.61
N ARG A 346 -16.88 7.03 -2.41
CA ARG A 346 -16.14 7.42 -1.21
C ARG A 346 -14.89 8.18 -1.63
N GLN A 347 -14.78 9.44 -1.21
CA GLN A 347 -13.76 10.37 -1.72
C GLN A 347 -12.68 10.74 -0.69
N ASP A 348 -12.94 10.53 0.59
CA ASP A 348 -12.07 10.95 1.70
C ASP A 348 -11.73 9.78 2.65
N ASP A 349 -11.93 8.54 2.19
CA ASP A 349 -11.75 7.30 2.96
C ASP A 349 -12.67 7.14 4.18
N GLU A 350 -13.61 8.07 4.44
CA GLU A 350 -14.47 8.11 5.63
C GLU A 350 -15.97 8.14 5.31
N ASN A 351 -16.38 9.04 4.41
CA ASN A 351 -17.77 9.43 4.18
C ASN A 351 -18.35 8.86 2.88
N LEU A 352 -19.68 8.74 2.82
CA LEU A 352 -20.40 8.39 1.60
C LEU A 352 -20.82 9.66 0.86
N PHE A 353 -20.47 9.72 -0.42
CA PHE A 353 -20.76 10.82 -1.32
C PHE A 353 -21.74 10.41 -2.41
N ILE A 354 -22.44 11.39 -2.98
CA ILE A 354 -23.23 11.28 -4.20
C ILE A 354 -22.69 12.23 -5.27
N MET A 355 -22.83 11.84 -6.53
CA MET A 355 -22.44 12.63 -7.70
C MET A 355 -23.50 12.50 -8.78
N PHE A 356 -23.61 13.53 -9.62
CA PHE A 356 -24.52 13.58 -10.76
C PHE A 356 -23.74 13.87 -12.04
N SER A 357 -24.15 13.27 -13.16
CA SER A 357 -23.53 13.52 -14.46
C SER A 357 -24.49 13.30 -15.62
N ASP A 358 -24.27 14.01 -16.73
CA ASP A 358 -24.94 13.76 -18.00
C ASP A 358 -24.28 12.61 -18.78
N ASN A 359 -23.12 12.13 -18.32
CA ASN A 359 -22.33 11.10 -18.98
C ASN A 359 -21.78 10.08 -17.96
N PRO A 360 -22.01 8.77 -18.13
CA PRO A 360 -21.59 7.76 -17.16
C PRO A 360 -20.06 7.59 -17.07
N HIS A 361 -19.30 8.17 -18.00
CA HIS A 361 -17.84 8.11 -18.06
C HIS A 361 -17.15 9.31 -17.39
N HIS A 362 -17.91 10.32 -16.95
CA HIS A 362 -17.36 11.57 -16.44
C HIS A 362 -18.06 12.00 -15.14
N TRP A 363 -17.31 12.19 -14.05
CA TRP A 363 -17.86 12.48 -12.72
C TRP A 363 -17.09 13.59 -12.02
N ASN A 364 -17.83 14.61 -11.58
CA ASN A 364 -17.31 15.75 -10.83
C ASN A 364 -18.20 16.03 -9.62
N ASP A 365 -17.78 16.99 -8.80
CA ASP A 365 -18.60 17.65 -7.78
C ASP A 365 -19.26 16.68 -6.78
N PRO A 366 -18.47 15.94 -5.99
CA PRO A 366 -19.01 15.00 -5.00
C PRO A 366 -19.61 15.73 -3.81
N GLU A 367 -20.83 15.33 -3.42
CA GLU A 367 -21.55 15.87 -2.27
C GLU A 367 -21.64 14.81 -1.15
N VAL A 368 -21.27 15.15 0.08
CA VAL A 368 -21.39 14.22 1.23
C VAL A 368 -22.86 14.01 1.57
N ILE A 369 -23.32 12.77 1.62
CA ILE A 369 -24.70 12.41 2.02
C ILE A 369 -24.76 11.65 3.35
N LEU A 370 -23.70 10.92 3.72
CA LEU A 370 -23.68 10.15 4.97
C LEU A 370 -22.30 10.21 5.60
N ARG A 371 -22.28 10.47 6.91
CA ARG A 371 -21.08 10.41 7.77
C ARG A 371 -21.25 9.31 8.81
N PRO A 372 -20.16 8.70 9.30
CA PRO A 372 -20.21 7.82 10.46
C PRO A 372 -20.95 8.47 11.63
N SER A 373 -21.96 7.80 12.18
CA SER A 373 -22.68 8.29 13.37
C SER A 373 -22.95 7.21 14.42
N GLU A 374 -22.58 5.96 14.16
CA GLU A 374 -22.75 4.85 15.09
C GLU A 374 -21.39 4.17 15.38
N MET A 375 -21.25 3.58 16.57
CA MET A 375 -19.96 2.98 16.99
C MET A 375 -19.47 1.89 16.03
N TRP A 376 -20.36 1.08 15.47
CA TRP A 376 -20.00 -0.01 14.57
C TRP A 376 -19.54 0.47 13.18
N GLU A 377 -19.72 1.75 12.85
CA GLU A 377 -19.27 2.38 11.60
C GLU A 377 -18.35 3.60 11.86
N SER A 378 -17.94 3.82 13.11
CA SER A 378 -17.25 5.03 13.59
C SER A 378 -15.94 5.38 12.87
N VAL A 379 -15.31 4.43 12.17
CA VAL A 379 -14.08 4.66 11.41
C VAL A 379 -14.38 5.13 9.98
N LYS A 380 -15.42 4.55 9.34
CA LYS A 380 -15.85 4.89 7.97
C LYS A 380 -17.14 4.17 7.59
N VAL A 381 -17.87 4.78 6.66
CA VAL A 381 -19.06 4.22 6.02
C VAL A 381 -18.92 4.25 4.50
N GLY A 382 -19.46 3.26 3.81
CA GLY A 382 -19.50 3.22 2.35
C GLY A 382 -20.63 2.36 1.82
N ASN A 383 -20.84 2.35 0.49
CA ASN A 383 -21.84 1.50 -0.14
C ASN A 383 -21.33 0.07 -0.35
N CYS A 384 -22.27 -0.87 -0.46
CA CYS A 384 -22.04 -2.27 -0.84
C CYS A 384 -22.58 -2.56 -2.24
N GLY A 385 -22.47 -1.62 -3.18
CA GLY A 385 -23.00 -1.74 -4.53
C GLY A 385 -24.11 -0.76 -4.87
N SER A 386 -24.76 -1.00 -6.02
CA SER A 386 -25.84 -0.15 -6.54
C SER A 386 -27.01 -0.03 -5.55
N PRO A 387 -27.57 1.17 -5.37
CA PRO A 387 -28.87 1.33 -4.72
C PRO A 387 -29.98 0.52 -5.40
N ILE A 388 -30.96 0.08 -4.61
CA ILE A 388 -32.14 -0.65 -5.05
C ILE A 388 -33.35 0.30 -4.97
N GLU A 389 -34.08 0.42 -6.07
CA GLU A 389 -35.31 1.20 -6.12
C GLU A 389 -36.43 0.50 -5.35
N THR A 390 -37.11 1.22 -4.46
CA THR A 390 -38.29 0.74 -3.73
C THR A 390 -39.36 1.83 -3.67
N GLU A 391 -40.58 1.46 -3.30
CA GLU A 391 -41.68 2.39 -3.08
C GLU A 391 -41.42 3.40 -1.95
N ALA A 392 -40.48 3.10 -1.03
CA ALA A 392 -40.12 3.96 0.08
C ALA A 392 -38.92 4.88 -0.22
N GLY A 393 -38.22 4.66 -1.33
CA GLY A 393 -36.98 5.36 -1.68
C GLY A 393 -35.89 4.44 -2.22
N TRP A 394 -34.69 4.96 -2.37
CA TRP A 394 -33.51 4.20 -2.75
C TRP A 394 -32.91 3.50 -1.53
N LEU A 395 -33.05 2.18 -1.47
CA LEU A 395 -32.41 1.36 -0.45
C LEU A 395 -30.94 1.15 -0.81
N VAL A 396 -30.05 1.62 0.05
CA VAL A 396 -28.60 1.46 -0.10
C VAL A 396 -28.10 0.53 1.00
N ILE A 397 -27.58 -0.62 0.60
CA ILE A 397 -26.82 -1.48 1.50
C ILE A 397 -25.44 -0.85 1.71
N THR A 398 -25.04 -0.72 2.96
CA THR A 398 -23.81 -0.04 3.36
C THR A 398 -22.88 -1.00 4.08
N HIS A 399 -21.60 -0.68 4.10
CA HIS A 399 -20.66 -1.24 5.06
C HIS A 399 -20.23 -0.15 6.03
N GLY A 400 -19.98 -0.54 7.28
CA GLY A 400 -19.44 0.31 8.33
C GLY A 400 -18.25 -0.37 8.98
N VAL A 401 -17.23 0.42 9.33
CA VAL A 401 -16.04 -0.06 10.04
C VAL A 401 -16.03 0.48 11.46
N GLY A 402 -16.02 -0.44 12.42
CA GLY A 402 -16.01 -0.12 13.84
C GLY A 402 -14.67 -0.42 14.53
N PRO A 403 -14.67 -0.45 15.87
CA PRO A 403 -13.52 -0.84 16.68
C PRO A 403 -12.90 -2.16 16.21
N MET A 404 -11.58 -2.28 16.37
CA MET A 404 -10.81 -3.45 15.93
C MET A 404 -10.93 -3.76 14.43
N ARG A 405 -11.25 -2.75 13.61
CA ARG A 405 -11.46 -2.90 12.16
C ARG A 405 -12.54 -3.94 11.85
N LYS A 406 -13.58 -4.04 12.70
CA LYS A 406 -14.73 -4.92 12.45
C LYS A 406 -15.59 -4.30 11.35
N TYR A 407 -15.66 -4.95 10.18
CA TYR A 407 -16.56 -4.54 9.10
C TYR A 407 -17.91 -5.23 9.28
N CYS A 408 -18.96 -4.42 9.29
CA CYS A 408 -20.34 -4.89 9.32
C CYS A 408 -21.11 -4.31 8.12
N ILE A 409 -22.22 -4.95 7.76
CA ILE A 409 -23.15 -4.45 6.75
C ILE A 409 -24.36 -3.81 7.45
N GLY A 410 -24.81 -2.66 6.93
CA GLY A 410 -26.02 -1.96 7.36
C GLY A 410 -26.86 -1.51 6.16
N ALA A 411 -27.80 -0.59 6.40
CA ALA A 411 -28.67 -0.06 5.36
C ALA A 411 -29.07 1.40 5.64
N VAL A 412 -29.25 2.16 4.57
CA VAL A 412 -29.76 3.53 4.55
C VAL A 412 -30.80 3.67 3.44
N LEU A 413 -31.79 4.53 3.64
CA LEU A 413 -32.84 4.85 2.68
C LEU A 413 -32.66 6.31 2.23
N LEU A 414 -32.55 6.53 0.92
CA LEU A 414 -32.49 7.86 0.31
C LEU A 414 -33.81 8.20 -0.37
N ASP A 415 -34.10 9.49 -0.53
CA ASP A 415 -35.31 9.96 -1.21
C ASP A 415 -35.29 9.62 -2.71
N LEU A 416 -36.44 9.16 -3.21
CA LEU A 416 -36.57 8.63 -4.57
C LEU A 416 -36.31 9.69 -5.65
N GLU A 417 -36.78 10.91 -5.41
CA GLU A 417 -36.68 12.03 -6.34
C GLU A 417 -35.40 12.84 -6.11
N ASP A 418 -34.96 12.95 -4.86
CA ASP A 418 -33.77 13.67 -4.46
C ASP A 418 -32.84 12.82 -3.59
N PRO A 419 -32.01 11.95 -4.19
CA PRO A 419 -31.18 11.00 -3.46
C PRO A 419 -30.06 11.64 -2.61
N ARG A 420 -29.92 12.98 -2.63
CA ARG A 420 -29.08 13.71 -1.67
C ARG A 420 -29.66 13.65 -0.24
N LYS A 421 -30.96 13.38 -0.10
CA LYS A 421 -31.64 13.33 1.20
C LYS A 421 -31.64 11.91 1.75
N VAL A 422 -31.02 11.74 2.90
CA VAL A 422 -31.14 10.52 3.71
C VAL A 422 -32.46 10.57 4.48
N ILE A 423 -33.38 9.65 4.17
CA ILE A 423 -34.68 9.51 4.83
C ILE A 423 -34.54 8.75 6.15
N ALA A 424 -33.78 7.64 6.14
CA ALA A 424 -33.63 6.77 7.29
C ALA A 424 -32.31 5.99 7.23
N ARG A 425 -31.80 5.55 8.38
CA ARG A 425 -30.60 4.72 8.50
C ARG A 425 -30.74 3.75 9.67
N LEU A 426 -30.18 2.55 9.55
CA LEU A 426 -30.11 1.62 10.68
C LEU A 426 -29.11 2.12 11.73
N ARG A 427 -29.47 1.99 13.01
CA ARG A 427 -28.56 2.27 14.14
C ARG A 427 -27.67 1.09 14.51
N GLN A 428 -28.11 -0.13 14.22
CA GLN A 428 -27.38 -1.36 14.46
C GLN A 428 -27.02 -2.04 13.13
N PRO A 429 -25.92 -2.82 13.08
CA PRO A 429 -25.56 -3.53 11.88
C PRO A 429 -26.63 -4.57 11.52
N LEU A 430 -26.90 -4.69 10.22
CA LEU A 430 -27.77 -5.74 9.68
C LEU A 430 -27.08 -7.10 9.70
N LEU A 431 -25.78 -7.11 9.41
CA LEU A 431 -24.95 -8.31 9.43
C LEU A 431 -23.58 -7.95 10.02
N ALA A 432 -23.11 -8.76 10.96
CA ALA A 432 -21.79 -8.66 11.56
C ALA A 432 -21.10 -10.03 11.47
N PRO A 433 -19.77 -10.07 11.37
CA PRO A 433 -19.04 -11.33 11.31
C PRO A 433 -19.20 -12.09 12.63
N GLU A 434 -19.63 -13.34 12.53
CA GLU A 434 -19.88 -14.26 13.64
C GLU A 434 -19.14 -15.59 13.44
N GLY A 435 -18.74 -16.25 14.54
CA GLY A 435 -18.10 -17.58 14.46
C GLY A 435 -16.91 -17.63 13.49
N ASN A 436 -16.96 -18.58 12.55
CA ASN A 436 -15.94 -18.80 11.53
C ASN A 436 -15.89 -17.70 10.46
N GLU A 437 -16.90 -16.83 10.34
CA GLU A 437 -16.89 -15.69 9.41
C GLU A 437 -15.79 -14.67 9.79
N ARG A 438 -15.23 -14.76 11.01
CA ARG A 438 -14.16 -13.91 11.54
C ARG A 438 -12.76 -14.38 11.15
N GLU A 439 -12.63 -15.58 10.57
CA GLU A 439 -11.37 -16.25 10.30
C GLU A 439 -11.04 -16.20 8.80
N GLY A 440 -9.98 -15.48 8.42
CA GLY A 440 -9.56 -15.39 7.02
C GLY A 440 -8.41 -14.41 6.81
N TYR A 441 -8.20 -14.06 5.53
CA TYR A 441 -7.11 -13.17 5.10
C TYR A 441 -7.21 -11.78 5.75
N VAL A 442 -8.43 -11.25 5.88
CA VAL A 442 -8.71 -10.05 6.68
C VAL A 442 -9.74 -10.39 7.76
N PRO A 443 -9.31 -10.59 9.02
CA PRO A 443 -10.22 -11.01 10.09
C PRO A 443 -11.32 -9.99 10.40
N ASN A 444 -12.44 -10.49 10.92
CA ASN A 444 -13.60 -9.67 11.35
C ASN A 444 -14.23 -8.84 10.22
N VAL A 445 -14.33 -9.40 9.00
CA VAL A 445 -14.93 -8.71 7.87
C VAL A 445 -16.14 -9.46 7.32
N VAL A 446 -17.29 -8.78 7.22
CA VAL A 446 -18.30 -9.09 6.21
C VAL A 446 -18.44 -7.92 5.24
N TYR A 447 -18.51 -8.22 3.95
CA TYR A 447 -18.53 -7.19 2.89
C TYR A 447 -19.35 -7.63 1.68
N SER A 448 -19.90 -6.70 0.91
CA SER A 448 -20.63 -7.02 -0.33
C SER A 448 -20.40 -5.94 -1.39
N CYS A 449 -20.54 -6.30 -2.66
CA CYS A 449 -20.44 -5.41 -3.81
C CYS A 449 -21.76 -5.30 -4.59
N GLY A 450 -22.80 -6.03 -4.20
CA GLY A 450 -24.12 -5.90 -4.80
C GLY A 450 -25.17 -6.72 -4.06
N SER A 451 -26.42 -6.31 -4.19
CA SER A 451 -27.58 -7.02 -3.67
C SER A 451 -28.72 -6.95 -4.68
N LEU A 452 -29.64 -7.90 -4.60
CA LEU A 452 -30.73 -8.05 -5.57
C LEU A 452 -32.06 -8.17 -4.85
N LEU A 453 -33.08 -7.46 -5.33
CA LEU A 453 -34.45 -7.63 -4.87
C LEU A 453 -35.18 -8.66 -5.75
N HIS A 454 -35.81 -9.65 -5.14
CA HIS A 454 -36.72 -10.59 -5.81
C HIS A 454 -38.04 -10.65 -5.04
N GLY A 455 -39.12 -10.14 -5.65
CA GLY A 455 -40.38 -9.93 -4.96
C GLY A 455 -40.23 -9.01 -3.73
N ARG A 456 -40.52 -9.53 -2.54
CA ARG A 456 -40.36 -8.84 -1.24
C ARG A 456 -39.17 -9.37 -0.43
N GLN A 457 -38.25 -10.08 -1.07
CA GLN A 457 -37.04 -10.63 -0.46
C GLN A 457 -35.79 -9.93 -1.02
N LEU A 458 -35.00 -9.35 -0.15
CA LEU A 458 -33.67 -8.85 -0.46
C LEU A 458 -32.67 -10.01 -0.38
N ILE A 459 -31.95 -10.25 -1.47
CA ILE A 459 -30.89 -11.25 -1.57
C ILE A 459 -29.55 -10.53 -1.46
N LEU A 460 -28.76 -10.92 -0.45
CA LEU A 460 -27.49 -10.30 -0.09
C LEU A 460 -26.39 -11.36 -0.11
N PRO A 461 -25.66 -11.52 -1.24
CA PRO A 461 -24.41 -12.24 -1.21
C PRO A 461 -23.36 -11.39 -0.47
N TYR A 462 -22.52 -12.02 0.34
CA TYR A 462 -21.50 -11.34 1.13
C TYR A 462 -20.23 -12.19 1.25
N ALA A 463 -19.10 -11.51 1.32
CA ALA A 463 -17.78 -12.05 1.63
C ALA A 463 -17.60 -12.22 3.14
N MET A 464 -16.80 -13.20 3.52
CA MET A 464 -16.40 -13.48 4.90
C MET A 464 -14.87 -13.50 4.98
N SER A 465 -14.31 -12.57 5.75
CA SER A 465 -12.88 -12.39 6.03
C SER A 465 -11.94 -12.47 4.82
N ASP A 466 -12.33 -11.89 3.68
CA ASP A 466 -11.59 -11.90 2.42
C ASP A 466 -11.10 -13.30 2.00
N LYS A 467 -11.91 -14.33 2.27
CA LYS A 467 -11.58 -15.74 1.98
C LYS A 467 -12.65 -16.43 1.14
N ALA A 468 -13.90 -16.30 1.54
CA ALA A 468 -15.04 -17.03 0.97
C ALA A 468 -16.26 -16.11 0.85
N SER A 469 -17.29 -16.58 0.15
CA SER A 469 -18.58 -15.89 0.06
C SER A 469 -19.75 -16.78 0.50
N ALA A 470 -20.80 -16.17 0.99
CA ALA A 470 -22.07 -16.80 1.33
C ALA A 470 -23.25 -15.94 0.85
N ILE A 471 -24.47 -16.46 1.01
CA ILE A 471 -25.69 -15.73 0.66
C ILE A 471 -26.63 -15.64 1.87
N ALA A 472 -27.15 -14.45 2.11
CA ALA A 472 -28.22 -14.18 3.07
C ALA A 472 -29.46 -13.63 2.35
N SER A 473 -30.63 -13.79 2.96
CA SER A 473 -31.84 -13.08 2.54
C SER A 473 -32.64 -12.54 3.71
N LEU A 474 -33.45 -11.52 3.44
CA LEU A 474 -34.34 -10.90 4.41
C LEU A 474 -35.57 -10.28 3.75
N SER A 475 -36.65 -10.13 4.53
CA SER A 475 -37.86 -9.43 4.09
C SER A 475 -37.58 -7.93 3.91
N LEU A 476 -37.95 -7.41 2.74
CA LEU A 476 -37.89 -5.98 2.44
C LEU A 476 -38.83 -5.18 3.36
N ASP A 477 -40.06 -5.65 3.58
CA ASP A 477 -41.03 -4.96 4.42
C ASP A 477 -40.54 -4.83 5.87
N ALA A 478 -39.90 -5.89 6.41
CA ALA A 478 -39.30 -5.84 7.74
C ALA A 478 -38.13 -4.85 7.82
N LEU A 479 -37.30 -4.78 6.78
CA LEU A 479 -36.18 -3.84 6.71
C LEU A 479 -36.66 -2.40 6.60
N LEU A 480 -37.64 -2.11 5.74
CA LEU A 480 -38.24 -0.78 5.60
C LEU A 480 -38.95 -0.35 6.89
N ALA A 481 -39.68 -1.26 7.55
CA ALA A 481 -40.29 -1.00 8.84
C ALA A 481 -39.24 -0.66 9.91
N ALA A 482 -38.11 -1.36 9.95
CA ALA A 482 -37.03 -1.06 10.88
C ALA A 482 -36.44 0.34 10.61
N LEU A 483 -36.13 0.66 9.35
CA LEU A 483 -35.63 1.98 8.92
C LEU A 483 -36.61 3.11 9.29
N GLN A 484 -37.92 2.90 9.12
CA GLN A 484 -38.95 3.92 9.38
C GLN A 484 -39.33 4.03 10.87
N SER A 485 -39.30 2.93 11.62
CA SER A 485 -39.64 2.93 13.06
C SER A 485 -38.66 3.73 13.91
N GLU A 486 -37.43 3.89 13.43
CA GLU A 486 -36.36 4.66 14.09
C GLU A 486 -36.35 6.14 13.64
N ALA A 487 -37.17 6.54 12.66
CA ALA A 487 -37.26 7.91 12.15
C ALA A 487 -38.14 8.85 13.01
N VAL A 488 -38.93 8.31 13.95
CA VAL A 488 -39.81 9.10 14.84
C VAL A 488 -39.08 9.51 16.12
N CYS A 489 -38.11 10.40 16.00
CA CYS A 489 -37.67 11.26 17.10
C CYS A 489 -37.12 12.57 16.54
N SER A 490 -38.02 13.41 16.04
CA SER A 490 -37.72 14.82 15.80
C SER A 490 -37.79 15.59 17.13
N LEU A 491 -36.72 16.34 17.39
CA LEU A 491 -36.66 17.60 18.12
C LEU A 491 -37.56 17.71 19.36
N SER A 492 -37.00 17.38 20.54
CA SER A 492 -37.31 18.15 21.75
C SER A 492 -36.13 18.12 22.73
N SER A 493 -35.77 19.32 23.17
CA SER A 493 -34.90 19.60 24.31
C SER A 493 -35.38 18.83 25.54
N VAL A 494 -34.65 17.83 26.00
CA VAL A 494 -34.90 17.19 27.30
C VAL A 494 -33.58 16.89 28.00
N THR A 495 -33.32 17.68 29.03
CA THR A 495 -32.41 17.37 30.13
C THR A 495 -32.91 16.14 30.87
N TRP A 496 -32.07 15.13 31.09
CA TRP A 496 -32.42 13.96 31.91
C TRP A 496 -31.65 13.96 33.25
N PRO A 497 -32.36 14.05 34.39
CA PRO A 497 -31.82 13.71 35.70
C PRO A 497 -31.81 12.18 35.88
N GLY A 498 -30.77 11.69 36.54
CA GLY A 498 -30.32 10.30 36.42
C GLY A 498 -31.17 9.23 37.11
N VAL A 499 -30.95 7.99 36.67
CA VAL A 499 -30.91 6.78 37.51
C VAL A 499 -29.89 5.78 36.93
N VAL A 500 -28.80 5.62 37.68
CA VAL A 500 -28.07 4.38 38.07
C VAL A 500 -28.07 3.18 37.10
N VAL A 501 -26.94 2.98 36.41
CA VAL A 501 -26.49 1.69 35.84
C VAL A 501 -25.26 1.20 36.60
N PHE A 502 -25.22 -0.12 36.80
CA PHE A 502 -24.33 -0.87 37.68
C PHE A 502 -22.82 -0.54 37.57
N ARG A 503 -22.25 -0.45 38.76
CA ARG A 503 -20.88 -0.13 39.15
C ARG A 503 -19.95 -1.34 38.93
N VAL A 504 -19.34 -1.48 37.74
CA VAL A 504 -18.17 -2.37 37.52
C VAL A 504 -17.02 -1.71 36.72
N LEU A 505 -17.17 -0.51 36.14
CA LEU A 505 -16.07 0.18 35.43
C LEU A 505 -15.56 1.45 36.12
N SER A 506 -15.62 1.52 37.45
CA SER A 506 -15.13 2.68 38.20
C SER A 506 -13.62 2.68 38.50
N HIS A 507 -12.80 1.88 37.79
CA HIS A 507 -11.32 1.90 37.92
C HIS A 507 -10.57 2.09 36.58
N LEU A 508 -11.25 2.43 35.49
CA LEU A 508 -10.60 2.80 34.22
C LEU A 508 -11.08 4.17 33.67
N SER A 509 -11.49 5.07 34.57
CA SER A 509 -11.63 6.49 34.24
C SER A 509 -10.36 7.22 34.67
N SER A 510 -9.28 7.02 33.92
CA SER A 510 -8.38 8.14 33.65
C SER A 510 -8.80 8.67 32.28
N ALA A 511 -9.34 9.89 32.24
CA ALA A 511 -9.57 10.59 30.99
C ALA A 511 -8.32 10.47 30.10
N MET A 512 -8.45 9.93 28.88
CA MET A 512 -7.37 9.98 27.91
C MET A 512 -7.06 11.46 27.70
N LYS A 513 -5.86 11.91 28.11
CA LYS A 513 -5.48 13.32 28.22
C LYS A 513 -5.52 14.07 26.87
N TYR A 514 -5.50 13.34 25.75
CA TYR A 514 -5.47 13.87 24.38
C TYR A 514 -6.34 13.03 23.41
N GLU A 515 -7.62 13.36 23.25
CA GLU A 515 -8.46 12.80 22.16
C GLU A 515 -7.89 13.21 20.79
N THR A 516 -7.62 14.51 20.61
CA THR A 516 -6.87 15.07 19.48
C THR A 516 -5.64 15.81 20.00
N LEU A 517 -4.45 15.46 19.50
CA LEU A 517 -3.21 16.14 19.84
C LEU A 517 -2.98 17.32 18.87
N ARG A 518 -2.93 18.53 19.41
CA ARG A 518 -2.74 19.76 18.64
C ARG A 518 -1.26 20.13 18.58
N ILE A 519 -0.73 20.17 17.36
CA ILE A 519 0.69 20.32 17.06
C ILE A 519 0.96 21.75 16.60
N GLY A 520 1.97 22.38 17.19
CA GLY A 520 2.63 23.56 16.66
C GLY A 520 3.96 23.17 16.01
N ALA A 521 4.33 23.81 14.90
CA ALA A 521 5.62 23.57 14.24
C ALA A 521 6.53 24.80 14.32
N ILE A 522 7.79 24.62 14.69
CA ILE A 522 8.83 25.66 14.60
C ILE A 522 9.85 25.20 13.55
N GLY A 523 9.98 25.96 12.46
CA GLY A 523 10.84 25.62 11.33
C GLY A 523 10.06 25.04 10.16
N ALA A 524 10.03 25.78 9.05
CA ALA A 524 9.28 25.42 7.83
C ALA A 524 10.20 25.00 6.67
N GLY A 525 11.34 24.39 6.97
CA GLY A 525 12.27 23.86 5.97
C GLY A 525 11.76 22.58 5.30
N GLY A 526 12.47 22.10 4.27
CA GLY A 526 12.07 20.91 3.51
C GLY A 526 11.88 19.67 4.38
N PHE A 527 12.74 19.47 5.40
CA PHE A 527 12.58 18.35 6.32
C PHE A 527 11.39 18.51 7.26
N GLY A 528 11.21 19.70 7.85
CA GLY A 528 10.06 19.99 8.70
C GLY A 528 8.73 19.76 7.98
N LEU A 529 8.66 20.15 6.70
CA LEU A 529 7.52 19.85 5.82
C LEU A 529 7.28 18.36 5.68
N PHE A 530 8.34 17.62 5.35
CA PHE A 530 8.29 16.19 5.10
C PHE A 530 7.82 15.40 6.32
N ALA A 531 8.37 15.69 7.50
CA ALA A 531 8.02 15.02 8.75
C ALA A 531 6.60 15.36 9.21
N LEU A 532 6.19 16.63 9.18
CA LEU A 532 4.82 17.04 9.53
C LEU A 532 3.78 16.36 8.64
N GLN A 533 4.05 16.24 7.34
CA GLN A 533 3.16 15.52 6.44
C GLN A 533 2.94 14.08 6.91
N GLN A 534 3.94 13.43 7.52
CA GLN A 534 3.79 12.08 8.07
C GLN A 534 3.08 12.09 9.42
N PHE A 535 3.45 13.00 10.33
CA PHE A 535 2.85 13.08 11.65
C PHE A 535 1.34 13.32 11.59
N LEU A 536 0.89 14.17 10.65
CA LEU A 536 -0.53 14.48 10.46
C LEU A 536 -1.36 13.36 9.82
N GLN A 537 -0.72 12.30 9.33
CA GLN A 537 -1.41 11.07 8.92
C GLN A 537 -1.68 10.13 10.09
N VAL A 538 -1.11 10.39 11.28
CA VAL A 538 -1.41 9.60 12.48
C VAL A 538 -2.76 10.06 13.07
N PRO A 539 -3.74 9.16 13.28
CA PRO A 539 -5.08 9.55 13.72
C PRO A 539 -5.13 10.30 15.05
N GLY A 540 -6.02 11.30 15.11
CA GLY A 540 -6.20 12.17 16.28
C GLY A 540 -5.06 13.17 16.44
N THR A 541 -4.56 13.72 15.33
CA THR A 541 -3.50 14.74 15.30
C THR A 541 -3.94 15.90 14.41
N GLN A 542 -3.58 17.12 14.80
CA GLN A 542 -3.98 18.33 14.08
C GLN A 542 -2.85 19.35 14.13
N LEU A 543 -2.49 19.94 12.99
CA LEU A 543 -1.59 21.10 12.97
C LEU A 543 -2.41 22.36 13.25
N VAL A 544 -2.07 23.09 14.31
CA VAL A 544 -2.80 24.29 14.74
C VAL A 544 -1.99 25.58 14.58
N GLY A 545 -0.67 25.49 14.41
CA GLY A 545 0.17 26.65 14.24
C GLY A 545 1.53 26.33 13.64
N ILE A 546 2.10 27.31 12.94
CA ILE A 546 3.43 27.23 12.33
C ILE A 546 4.18 28.52 12.66
N ALA A 547 5.44 28.41 13.05
CA ALA A 547 6.37 29.53 13.22
C ALA A 547 7.61 29.28 12.35
N GLY A 548 8.00 30.27 11.54
CA GLY A 548 9.17 30.16 10.67
C GLY A 548 9.70 31.52 10.23
N THR A 549 11.02 31.66 10.24
CA THR A 549 11.71 32.91 9.85
C THR A 549 11.74 33.12 8.34
N HIS A 550 11.78 32.03 7.56
CA HIS A 550 11.62 32.09 6.11
C HIS A 550 10.13 32.14 5.76
N ARG A 551 9.57 33.36 5.79
CA ARG A 551 8.12 33.62 5.77
C ARG A 551 7.41 32.99 4.58
N GLU A 552 8.05 32.98 3.40
CA GLU A 552 7.47 32.40 2.18
C GLU A 552 7.25 30.89 2.31
N ALA A 553 8.27 30.13 2.73
CA ALA A 553 8.15 28.69 2.96
C ALA A 553 7.17 28.36 4.10
N ALA A 554 7.16 29.16 5.16
CA ALA A 554 6.21 29.00 6.26
C ALA A 554 4.76 29.25 5.82
N LEU A 555 4.50 30.26 5.00
CA LEU A 555 3.19 30.51 4.40
C LEU A 555 2.77 29.39 3.44
N ALA A 556 3.70 28.86 2.65
CA ALA A 556 3.43 27.74 1.76
C ALA A 556 3.04 26.48 2.54
N MET A 557 3.77 26.20 3.64
CA MET A 557 3.45 25.11 4.55
C MET A 557 2.09 25.31 5.24
N ALA A 558 1.80 26.53 5.71
CA ALA A 558 0.52 26.86 6.35
C ALA A 558 -0.66 26.64 5.40
N ARG A 559 -0.57 27.14 4.16
CA ARG A 559 -1.59 26.91 3.12
C ARG A 559 -1.79 25.42 2.83
N ARG A 560 -0.71 24.65 2.75
CA ARG A 560 -0.75 23.21 2.45
C ARG A 560 -1.50 22.41 3.51
N PHE A 561 -1.39 22.80 4.78
CA PHE A 561 -2.00 22.09 5.91
C PHE A 561 -3.24 22.79 6.47
N GLY A 562 -3.75 23.84 5.81
CA GLY A 562 -4.96 24.54 6.24
C GLY A 562 -4.80 25.38 7.51
N VAL A 563 -3.59 25.82 7.85
CA VAL A 563 -3.33 26.74 8.98
C VAL A 563 -3.52 28.18 8.50
N ALA A 564 -4.31 28.96 9.23
CA ALA A 564 -4.77 30.29 8.79
C ALA A 564 -3.63 31.30 8.53
N ASP A 565 -2.63 31.36 9.41
CA ASP A 565 -1.42 32.17 9.22
C ASP A 565 -0.23 31.59 10.01
N VAL A 566 0.98 32.05 9.68
CA VAL A 566 2.21 31.79 10.44
C VAL A 566 2.29 32.76 11.60
N MET A 567 2.68 32.23 12.75
CA MET A 567 2.79 32.94 14.01
C MET A 567 4.27 33.22 14.33
N SER A 568 4.53 34.11 15.29
CA SER A 568 5.84 34.15 15.93
C SER A 568 6.03 32.92 16.81
N VAL A 569 7.28 32.59 17.14
CA VAL A 569 7.57 31.49 18.07
C VAL A 569 6.88 31.74 19.42
N ASP A 570 6.99 32.94 19.98
CA ASP A 570 6.36 33.26 21.26
C ASP A 570 4.83 33.11 21.23
N ALA A 571 4.19 33.52 20.13
CA ALA A 571 2.75 33.37 19.97
C ALA A 571 2.35 31.89 19.87
N LEU A 572 3.12 31.06 19.16
CA LEU A 572 2.90 29.61 19.07
C LEU A 572 3.06 28.94 20.45
N LEU A 573 4.09 29.32 21.21
CA LEU A 573 4.37 28.71 22.51
C LEU A 573 3.36 29.11 23.58
N THR A 574 2.83 30.33 23.53
CA THR A 574 1.85 30.84 24.49
C THR A 574 0.40 30.46 24.17
N ASP A 575 0.13 29.93 22.98
CA ASP A 575 -1.20 29.50 22.57
C ASP A 575 -1.69 28.29 23.39
N PRO A 576 -2.79 28.39 24.16
CA PRO A 576 -3.40 27.24 24.86
C PRO A 576 -3.96 26.18 23.91
N GLY A 577 -4.08 26.52 22.62
CA GLY A 577 -4.43 25.66 21.50
C GLY A 577 -3.37 24.64 21.12
N VAL A 578 -2.12 24.80 21.56
CA VAL A 578 -0.99 23.91 21.23
C VAL A 578 -0.70 22.94 22.38
N ASP A 579 -0.61 21.65 22.11
CA ASP A 579 -0.24 20.60 23.10
C ASP A 579 1.22 20.16 22.93
N LEU A 580 1.66 20.02 21.68
CA LEU A 580 2.99 19.54 21.30
C LEU A 580 3.64 20.48 20.29
N VAL A 581 4.93 20.73 20.44
CA VAL A 581 5.74 21.50 19.49
C VAL A 581 6.72 20.57 18.79
N TYR A 582 6.66 20.56 17.45
CA TYR A 582 7.67 19.93 16.61
C TYR A 582 8.69 20.97 16.17
N ILE A 583 9.97 20.74 16.47
CA ILE A 583 11.06 21.67 16.18
C ILE A 583 11.92 21.11 15.04
N ALA A 584 11.93 21.78 13.90
CA ALA A 584 12.69 21.41 12.70
C ALA A 584 13.55 22.60 12.22
N THR A 585 14.32 23.18 13.14
CA THR A 585 15.24 24.28 12.90
C THR A 585 16.69 23.78 12.80
N PRO A 586 17.68 24.63 12.54
CA PRO A 586 19.08 24.21 12.67
C PRO A 586 19.47 23.90 14.13
N PRO A 587 20.46 23.01 14.36
CA PRO A 587 20.77 22.45 15.69
C PRO A 587 21.01 23.46 16.81
N PHE A 588 21.69 24.58 16.54
CA PHE A 588 21.94 25.62 17.54
C PHE A 588 20.68 26.27 18.13
N LEU A 589 19.52 26.14 17.46
CA LEU A 589 18.26 26.67 17.97
C LEU A 589 17.48 25.65 18.81
N HIS A 590 17.78 24.36 18.68
CA HIS A 590 17.00 23.27 19.29
C HIS A 590 16.87 23.43 20.80
N PHE A 591 17.98 23.63 21.52
CA PHE A 591 17.96 23.75 22.97
C PHE A 591 17.08 24.92 23.44
N SER A 592 17.31 26.12 22.90
CA SER A 592 16.57 27.32 23.31
C SER A 592 15.07 27.20 23.04
N GLN A 593 14.68 26.63 21.88
CA GLN A 593 13.29 26.46 21.47
C GLN A 593 12.59 25.34 22.24
N ALA A 594 13.26 24.20 22.44
CA ALA A 594 12.74 23.08 23.22
C ALA A 594 12.54 23.49 24.68
N ARG A 595 13.52 24.18 25.27
CA ARG A 595 13.44 24.70 26.64
C ARG A 595 12.28 25.68 26.80
N ALA A 596 12.10 26.61 25.86
CA ALA A 596 11.00 27.56 25.88
C ALA A 596 9.63 26.86 25.75
N ALA A 597 9.51 25.86 24.87
CA ALA A 597 8.29 25.06 24.73
C ALA A 597 7.96 24.29 26.01
N LEU A 598 8.95 23.63 26.64
CA LEU A 598 8.77 22.96 27.92
C LEU A 598 8.42 23.95 29.06
N GLN A 599 8.96 25.17 29.03
CA GLN A 599 8.59 26.25 29.96
C GLN A 599 7.15 26.71 29.78
N ALA A 600 6.65 26.73 28.55
CA ALA A 600 5.26 27.00 28.24
C ALA A 600 4.31 25.81 28.45
N GLY A 601 4.82 24.69 29.00
CA GLY A 601 4.01 23.51 29.30
C GLY A 601 3.68 22.62 28.10
N LYS A 602 4.46 22.73 27.01
CA LYS A 602 4.23 21.98 25.77
C LYS A 602 5.11 20.73 25.70
N HIS A 603 4.58 19.66 25.13
CA HIS A 603 5.38 18.51 24.72
C HIS A 603 6.34 18.88 23.59
N VAL A 604 7.49 18.22 23.49
CA VAL A 604 8.50 18.51 22.47
C VAL A 604 8.89 17.24 21.72
N ILE A 605 8.83 17.32 20.40
CA ILE A 605 9.61 16.44 19.50
C ILE A 605 10.54 17.35 18.72
N CYS A 606 11.83 17.12 18.85
CA CYS A 606 12.84 17.90 18.17
C CYS A 606 13.44 17.07 17.04
N GLU A 607 13.73 17.69 15.91
CA GLU A 607 14.69 17.12 14.98
C GLU A 607 16.01 16.84 15.68
N LYS A 608 16.72 15.85 15.17
CA LYS A 608 18.06 15.55 15.66
C LYS A 608 19.03 16.67 15.30
N PRO A 609 20.10 16.85 16.07
CA PRO A 609 20.29 16.31 17.42
C PRO A 609 19.35 16.97 18.43
N LEU A 610 19.08 16.36 19.60
CA LEU A 610 18.21 17.00 20.61
C LEU A 610 18.73 18.39 21.06
N SER A 611 20.05 18.54 21.09
CA SER A 611 20.78 19.76 21.46
C SER A 611 22.23 19.65 20.99
N MET A 612 23.02 20.71 21.14
CA MET A 612 24.41 20.76 20.68
C MET A 612 25.38 20.15 21.69
N THR A 613 25.00 20.12 22.97
CA THR A 613 25.85 19.60 24.05
C THR A 613 25.08 18.65 24.96
N THR A 614 25.81 17.76 25.65
CA THR A 614 25.19 16.84 26.60
C THR A 614 24.54 17.56 27.78
N GLY A 615 25.14 18.67 28.25
CA GLY A 615 24.59 19.46 29.36
C GLY A 615 23.24 20.10 29.03
N GLU A 616 23.09 20.59 27.81
CA GLU A 616 21.80 21.10 27.30
C GLU A 616 20.74 20.00 27.25
N ALA A 617 21.07 18.81 26.73
CA ALA A 617 20.17 17.67 26.72
C ALA A 617 19.77 17.27 28.15
N ASP A 618 20.72 17.22 29.08
CA ASP A 618 20.48 16.90 30.48
C ASP A 618 19.51 17.90 31.13
N GLU A 619 19.65 19.20 30.84
CA GLU A 619 18.72 20.24 31.29
C GLU A 619 17.32 20.05 30.70
N LEU A 620 17.18 19.77 29.40
CA LEU A 620 15.88 19.52 28.76
C LEU A 620 15.18 18.31 29.37
N LEU A 621 15.91 17.21 29.59
CA LEU A 621 15.38 15.99 30.21
C LEU A 621 14.94 16.23 31.66
N ALA A 622 15.74 16.95 32.44
CA ALA A 622 15.37 17.33 33.80
C ALA A 622 14.10 18.20 33.82
N LEU A 623 14.02 19.18 32.92
CA LEU A 623 12.89 20.08 32.80
C LEU A 623 11.61 19.34 32.38
N ALA A 624 11.70 18.49 31.35
CA ALA A 624 10.60 17.69 30.85
C ALA A 624 10.06 16.76 31.94
N ARG A 625 10.93 16.07 32.68
CA ARG A 625 10.54 15.24 33.85
C ARG A 625 9.86 16.05 34.94
N SER A 626 10.40 17.22 35.30
CA SER A 626 9.83 18.07 36.35
C SER A 626 8.40 18.56 36.05
N ARG A 627 7.98 18.51 34.78
CA ARG A 627 6.68 18.97 34.31
C ARG A 627 5.79 17.87 33.70
N ASP A 628 6.21 16.60 33.76
CA ASP A 628 5.51 15.49 33.10
C ASP A 628 5.28 15.72 31.59
N LEU A 629 6.31 16.21 30.90
CA LEU A 629 6.28 16.49 29.47
C LEU A 629 7.16 15.52 28.69
N LEU A 630 6.74 15.18 27.47
CA LEU A 630 7.55 14.51 26.46
C LEU A 630 8.65 15.47 25.95
N CYS A 631 9.88 14.99 25.77
CA CYS A 631 10.96 15.73 25.11
C CYS A 631 11.95 14.81 24.40
N ILE A 632 11.64 14.40 23.17
CA ILE A 632 12.47 13.43 22.43
C ILE A 632 13.13 14.04 21.19
N ALA A 633 14.20 13.40 20.72
CA ALA A 633 14.73 13.62 19.37
C ALA A 633 14.08 12.65 18.36
N ASN A 634 13.93 13.09 17.12
CA ASN A 634 13.42 12.28 16.02
C ASN A 634 14.47 11.25 15.55
N LEU A 635 14.63 10.15 16.31
CA LEU A 635 15.54 9.04 16.03
C LEU A 635 14.77 7.84 15.45
N MET A 636 14.07 8.06 14.35
CA MET A 636 13.14 7.12 13.71
C MET A 636 13.75 5.79 13.20
N GLN A 637 15.08 5.70 13.04
CA GLN A 637 15.74 4.51 12.48
C GLN A 637 15.48 3.23 13.27
N ARG A 638 15.26 3.33 14.60
CA ARG A 638 14.92 2.16 15.42
C ARG A 638 13.57 1.54 15.07
N TYR A 639 12.66 2.27 14.42
CA TYR A 639 11.36 1.73 13.96
C TYR A 639 11.47 0.95 12.64
N ASN A 640 12.67 0.89 12.03
CA ASN A 640 12.89 0.12 10.83
C ASN A 640 12.74 -1.38 11.12
N PRO A 641 11.92 -2.14 10.36
CA PRO A 641 11.82 -3.59 10.54
C PRO A 641 13.18 -4.31 10.47
N LEU A 642 14.12 -3.82 9.64
CA LEU A 642 15.47 -4.37 9.61
C LEU A 642 16.23 -4.15 10.93
N SER A 643 15.95 -3.09 11.68
CA SER A 643 16.50 -2.91 13.02
C SER A 643 16.04 -4.02 13.97
N ASP A 644 14.78 -4.44 13.87
CA ASP A 644 14.23 -5.54 14.68
C ASP A 644 14.84 -6.89 14.26
N VAL A 645 15.05 -7.09 12.96
CA VAL A 645 15.76 -8.28 12.44
C VAL A 645 17.19 -8.35 12.97
N ILE A 646 17.95 -7.26 12.92
CA ILE A 646 19.32 -7.23 13.45
C ILE A 646 19.34 -7.44 14.97
N THR A 647 18.39 -6.87 15.71
CA THR A 647 18.26 -7.11 17.15
C THR A 647 18.08 -8.60 17.43
N ARG A 648 17.16 -9.27 16.74
CA ARG A 648 16.96 -10.73 16.85
C ARG A 648 18.20 -11.52 16.43
N LEU A 649 18.93 -11.08 15.40
CA LEU A 649 20.15 -11.73 14.94
C LEU A 649 21.24 -11.70 16.03
N VAL A 650 21.42 -10.54 16.70
CA VAL A 650 22.36 -10.38 17.82
C VAL A 650 21.93 -11.18 19.04
N GLU A 651 20.64 -11.15 19.40
CA GLU A 651 20.10 -11.83 20.59
C GLU A 651 20.09 -13.35 20.45
N SER A 652 19.66 -13.87 19.29
CA SER A 652 19.56 -15.32 19.04
C SER A 652 20.92 -16.01 18.96
N ARG A 653 21.99 -15.26 18.65
CA ARG A 653 23.33 -15.78 18.38
C ARG A 653 23.36 -16.88 17.32
N VAL A 654 22.42 -16.86 16.37
CA VAL A 654 22.38 -17.84 15.26
C VAL A 654 23.67 -17.84 14.44
N LEU A 655 24.35 -16.68 14.32
CA LEU A 655 25.68 -16.55 13.71
C LEU A 655 26.83 -16.48 14.74
N GLY A 656 26.56 -16.77 16.02
CA GLY A 656 27.48 -16.57 17.13
C GLY A 656 27.48 -15.13 17.66
N ALA A 657 28.50 -14.77 18.45
CA ALA A 657 28.62 -13.42 18.99
C ALA A 657 28.95 -12.38 17.90
N CYS A 658 28.39 -11.18 17.99
CA CYS A 658 28.83 -10.04 17.18
C CYS A 658 30.22 -9.59 17.66
N LEU A 659 31.20 -9.57 16.75
CA LEU A 659 32.61 -9.31 17.06
C LEU A 659 33.03 -7.90 16.70
N TYR A 660 32.49 -7.36 15.62
CA TYR A 660 32.89 -6.08 15.03
C TYR A 660 31.75 -5.50 14.20
N GLY A 661 31.71 -4.17 14.08
CA GLY A 661 30.83 -3.50 13.15
C GLY A 661 31.50 -2.33 12.43
N ARG A 662 30.93 -1.91 11.31
CA ARG A 662 31.26 -0.63 10.69
C ARG A 662 30.04 0.04 10.10
N LEU A 663 30.03 1.36 10.15
CA LEU A 663 29.21 2.23 9.33
C LEU A 663 30.12 3.01 8.39
N GLU A 664 29.85 2.93 7.11
CA GLU A 664 30.45 3.78 6.09
C GLU A 664 29.36 4.65 5.48
N ASN A 665 29.40 5.95 5.77
CA ASN A 665 28.49 6.94 5.23
C ASN A 665 29.23 7.87 4.27
N PHE A 666 29.14 7.57 2.97
CA PHE A 666 29.59 8.43 1.89
C PHE A 666 28.41 9.30 1.46
N ALA A 667 28.35 10.52 1.99
CA ALA A 667 27.31 11.49 1.69
C ALA A 667 27.82 12.58 0.74
N SER A 668 26.89 13.26 0.09
CA SER A 668 27.18 14.35 -0.83
C SER A 668 27.07 15.72 -0.19
N ASP A 669 27.92 16.62 -0.67
CA ASP A 669 27.88 18.05 -0.36
C ASP A 669 27.29 18.91 -1.49
N GLU A 670 26.74 18.33 -2.55
CA GLU A 670 26.17 19.09 -3.69
C GLU A 670 25.07 20.07 -3.27
N GLY A 671 24.34 19.77 -2.19
CA GLY A 671 23.33 20.65 -1.59
C GLY A 671 23.87 21.62 -0.53
N LEU A 672 25.16 21.58 -0.22
CA LEU A 672 25.79 22.26 0.91
C LEU A 672 26.87 23.23 0.43
N ALA A 673 26.45 24.42 -0.03
CA ALA A 673 27.37 25.47 -0.44
C ALA A 673 28.44 25.77 0.64
N PRO A 674 29.64 26.25 0.29
CA PRO A 674 30.74 26.43 1.25
C PRO A 674 30.44 27.29 2.49
N HIS A 675 29.43 28.18 2.41
CA HIS A 675 28.99 29.06 3.48
C HIS A 675 27.72 28.54 4.21
N HIS A 676 27.27 27.33 3.90
CA HIS A 676 26.10 26.72 4.52
C HIS A 676 26.34 26.46 6.03
N TRP A 677 25.32 26.66 6.87
CA TRP A 677 25.42 26.54 8.33
C TRP A 677 25.89 25.16 8.81
N PHE A 678 25.70 24.12 7.99
CA PHE A 678 26.17 22.77 8.26
C PHE A 678 27.69 22.72 8.53
N TRP A 679 28.46 23.52 7.78
CA TRP A 679 29.92 23.60 7.92
C TRP A 679 30.38 24.46 9.10
N ASP A 680 29.47 25.25 9.66
CA ASP A 680 29.72 26.10 10.81
C ASP A 680 29.51 25.29 12.10
N ARG A 681 30.61 24.86 12.73
CA ARG A 681 30.57 24.03 13.95
C ARG A 681 29.83 24.70 15.11
N GLU A 682 29.79 26.03 15.16
CA GLU A 682 29.02 26.74 16.19
C GLU A 682 27.51 26.59 15.96
N LYS A 683 27.09 26.26 14.73
CA LYS A 683 25.68 26.06 14.35
C LYS A 683 25.25 24.59 14.25
N SER A 684 26.14 23.72 13.76
CA SER A 684 25.84 22.31 13.50
C SER A 684 26.35 21.36 14.59
N GLY A 685 27.40 21.75 15.31
CA GLY A 685 28.12 20.91 16.26
C GLY A 685 29.18 20.03 15.61
N GLY A 686 29.37 20.16 14.30
CA GLY A 686 30.22 19.28 13.49
C GLY A 686 29.50 18.00 13.06
N ILE A 687 30.17 17.18 12.24
CA ILE A 687 29.53 16.04 11.57
C ILE A 687 29.04 14.98 12.57
N PHE A 688 29.77 14.72 13.66
CA PHE A 688 29.33 13.75 14.66
C PHE A 688 28.01 14.15 15.34
N VAL A 689 27.84 15.43 15.65
CA VAL A 689 26.68 15.95 16.37
C VAL A 689 25.48 16.12 15.44
N GLU A 690 25.67 16.73 14.27
CA GLU A 690 24.58 16.91 13.31
C GLU A 690 24.12 15.56 12.75
N HIS A 691 25.08 14.71 12.37
CA HIS A 691 24.83 13.56 11.50
C HIS A 691 25.00 12.22 12.22
N GLY A 692 26.08 12.08 13.00
CA GLY A 692 26.46 10.83 13.68
C GLY A 692 25.47 10.33 14.72
N VAL A 693 24.73 11.23 15.39
CA VAL A 693 23.78 10.90 16.48
C VAL A 693 22.75 9.85 16.10
N HIS A 694 22.27 9.85 14.85
CA HIS A 694 21.33 8.84 14.35
C HIS A 694 21.90 7.43 14.44
N PHE A 695 23.17 7.30 14.09
CA PHE A 695 23.84 6.03 13.96
C PHE A 695 24.37 5.53 15.30
N PHE A 696 24.82 6.44 16.16
CA PHE A 696 25.15 6.11 17.55
C PHE A 696 23.94 5.50 18.27
N ASP A 697 22.76 6.12 18.11
CA ASP A 697 21.53 5.57 18.68
C ASP A 697 21.17 4.20 18.09
N LEU A 698 21.23 4.04 16.76
CA LEU A 698 20.88 2.77 16.11
C LEU A 698 21.77 1.61 16.58
N PHE A 699 23.10 1.79 16.59
CA PHE A 699 24.02 0.76 17.05
C PHE A 699 23.93 0.52 18.57
N ALA A 700 23.63 1.55 19.36
CA ALA A 700 23.33 1.37 20.79
C ALA A 700 22.07 0.51 21.00
N GLY A 701 21.10 0.57 20.07
CA GLY A 701 19.95 -0.31 20.05
C GLY A 701 20.28 -1.77 19.77
N TRP A 702 21.27 -2.05 18.91
CA TRP A 702 21.67 -3.41 18.58
C TRP A 702 22.67 -4.03 19.56
N LEU A 703 23.60 -3.22 20.09
CA LEU A 703 24.79 -3.71 20.80
C LEU A 703 24.88 -3.17 22.24
N GLY A 704 23.88 -2.41 22.70
CA GLY A 704 23.90 -1.71 23.97
C GLY A 704 24.75 -0.43 23.94
N GLN A 705 24.73 0.32 25.04
CA GLN A 705 25.46 1.58 25.16
C GLN A 705 26.95 1.42 24.88
N GLY A 706 27.57 2.45 24.30
CA GLY A 706 28.96 2.41 23.87
C GLY A 706 29.82 3.55 24.39
N GLU A 707 31.13 3.30 24.44
CA GLU A 707 32.16 4.26 24.82
C GLU A 707 33.05 4.57 23.61
N VAL A 708 33.25 5.86 23.31
CA VAL A 708 34.15 6.27 22.21
C VAL A 708 35.59 6.11 22.67
N VAL A 709 36.36 5.28 21.98
CA VAL A 709 37.76 4.95 22.35
C VAL A 709 38.80 5.66 21.48
N ALA A 710 38.41 6.10 20.30
CA ALA A 710 39.27 6.87 19.38
C ALA A 710 38.39 7.66 18.41
N ALA A 711 38.84 8.86 18.03
CA ALA A 711 38.18 9.67 17.00
C ALA A 711 39.18 10.57 16.27
N GLN A 712 38.85 10.87 15.02
CA GLN A 712 39.64 11.72 14.12
C GLN A 712 38.70 12.50 13.21
N ARG A 713 39.22 13.60 12.67
CA ARG A 713 38.56 14.39 11.64
C ARG A 713 39.55 14.83 10.58
N SER A 714 39.06 15.17 9.41
CA SER A 714 39.84 15.73 8.32
C SER A 714 39.19 16.99 7.80
N LEU A 715 40.05 17.97 7.48
CA LEU A 715 39.64 19.21 6.85
C LEU A 715 39.93 19.15 5.36
N ARG A 716 38.99 19.66 4.57
CA ARG A 716 39.18 19.86 3.14
C ARG A 716 40.36 20.79 2.89
N PRO A 717 41.34 20.37 2.06
CA PRO A 717 42.54 21.16 1.81
C PRO A 717 42.20 22.58 1.33
N GLY A 718 42.76 23.59 1.99
CA GLY A 718 42.64 25.00 1.60
C GLY A 718 41.31 25.68 1.93
N THR A 719 40.32 24.99 2.52
CA THR A 719 39.00 25.60 2.85
C THR A 719 38.72 25.67 4.35
N GLY A 720 39.35 24.82 5.15
CA GLY A 720 39.08 24.71 6.59
C GLY A 720 37.75 24.02 6.94
N ILE A 721 37.01 23.54 5.94
CA ILE A 721 35.75 22.81 6.11
C ILE A 721 36.06 21.40 6.62
N GLU A 722 35.41 20.99 7.70
CA GLU A 722 35.40 19.59 8.14
C GLU A 722 34.59 18.75 7.16
N GLU A 723 35.26 17.90 6.37
CA GLU A 723 34.61 17.11 5.32
C GLU A 723 34.51 15.62 5.67
N MET A 724 35.26 15.16 6.68
CA MET A 724 35.27 13.77 7.09
C MET A 724 35.52 13.64 8.59
N VAL A 725 34.80 12.73 9.23
CA VAL A 725 35.02 12.32 10.61
C VAL A 725 34.97 10.80 10.73
N GLN A 726 35.76 10.25 11.65
CA GLN A 726 35.69 8.83 11.98
C GLN A 726 35.95 8.57 13.46
N CYS A 727 35.26 7.59 14.03
CA CYS A 727 35.50 7.17 15.41
C CYS A 727 35.29 5.67 15.59
N THR A 728 35.91 5.12 16.63
CA THR A 728 35.67 3.76 17.09
C THR A 728 34.95 3.78 18.43
N VAL A 729 33.89 3.00 18.54
CA VAL A 729 33.07 2.85 19.75
C VAL A 729 33.16 1.41 20.23
N ARG A 730 33.37 1.21 21.53
CA ARG A 730 33.23 -0.09 22.19
C ARG A 730 31.85 -0.19 22.82
N HIS A 731 31.03 -1.11 22.33
CA HIS A 731 29.68 -1.33 22.85
C HIS A 731 29.65 -2.32 24.02
N ALA A 732 28.54 -2.36 24.77
CA ALA A 732 28.34 -3.22 25.93
C ALA A 732 28.50 -4.73 25.64
N THR A 733 28.21 -5.16 24.41
CA THR A 733 28.48 -6.54 23.95
C THR A 733 29.98 -6.88 23.84
N GLY A 734 30.85 -5.86 23.91
CA GLY A 734 32.29 -5.95 23.69
C GLY A 734 32.71 -5.69 22.25
N ALA A 735 31.76 -5.63 21.31
CA ALA A 735 32.03 -5.36 19.90
C ALA A 735 32.60 -3.95 19.70
N LEU A 736 33.60 -3.84 18.82
CA LEU A 736 34.11 -2.56 18.34
C LEU A 736 33.38 -2.17 17.05
N VAL A 737 32.86 -0.95 17.00
CA VAL A 737 32.18 -0.41 15.82
C VAL A 737 32.92 0.82 15.30
N HIS A 738 33.29 0.81 14.03
CA HIS A 738 33.88 1.95 13.35
C HIS A 738 32.81 2.77 12.64
N PHE A 739 32.71 4.06 12.95
CA PHE A 739 31.83 5.01 12.27
C PHE A 739 32.67 5.89 11.37
N HIS A 740 32.35 5.95 10.09
CA HIS A 740 32.97 6.84 9.11
C HIS A 740 31.89 7.67 8.43
N HIS A 741 32.05 9.00 8.45
CA HIS A 741 31.21 9.93 7.72
C HIS A 741 32.08 10.82 6.84
N SER A 742 31.75 10.95 5.56
CA SER A 742 32.44 11.83 4.63
C SER A 742 31.47 12.54 3.71
N PHE A 743 31.73 13.81 3.43
CA PHE A 743 31.00 14.68 2.51
C PHE A 743 31.93 15.14 1.38
N THR A 744 32.37 14.19 0.56
CA THR A 744 33.47 14.38 -0.40
C THR A 744 33.13 13.98 -1.83
N GLN A 745 31.87 13.60 -2.10
CA GLN A 745 31.46 13.00 -3.37
C GLN A 745 30.17 13.64 -3.92
N PRO A 746 29.93 13.63 -5.24
CA PRO A 746 28.65 13.98 -5.86
C PRO A 746 27.48 13.11 -5.37
N ALA A 747 26.24 13.60 -5.42
CA ALA A 747 25.07 12.86 -4.90
C ALA A 747 24.80 11.53 -5.61
N ARG A 748 25.30 11.36 -6.85
CA ARG A 748 25.21 10.08 -7.58
C ARG A 748 26.10 8.97 -7.00
N LEU A 749 27.04 9.32 -6.12
CA LEU A 749 27.91 8.38 -5.42
C LEU A 749 27.50 8.20 -3.96
N ASP A 750 26.39 8.80 -3.52
CA ASP A 750 25.86 8.61 -2.17
C ASP A 750 25.68 7.13 -1.86
N ARG A 751 26.31 6.68 -0.78
CA ARG A 751 26.27 5.28 -0.37
C ARG A 751 26.44 5.15 1.13
N GLN A 752 25.53 4.40 1.75
CA GLN A 752 25.59 4.04 3.15
C GLN A 752 25.58 2.53 3.30
N GLU A 753 26.52 2.01 4.08
CA GLU A 753 26.65 0.59 4.39
C GLU A 753 26.86 0.39 5.89
N PHE A 754 26.11 -0.55 6.46
CA PHE A 754 26.22 -0.99 7.85
C PHE A 754 26.60 -2.45 7.83
N ARG A 755 27.79 -2.80 8.32
CA ARG A 755 28.25 -4.18 8.35
C ARG A 755 28.48 -4.63 9.77
N LEU A 756 27.93 -5.79 10.14
CA LEU A 756 28.13 -6.44 11.43
C LEU A 756 28.76 -7.82 11.19
N LEU A 757 29.94 -8.04 11.75
CA LEU A 757 30.67 -9.29 11.69
C LEU A 757 30.35 -10.14 12.93
N PHE A 758 30.02 -11.39 12.69
CA PHE A 758 29.76 -12.43 13.68
C PHE A 758 30.79 -13.56 13.57
N GLU A 759 30.75 -14.53 14.49
CA GLU A 759 31.69 -15.66 14.50
C GLU A 759 31.54 -16.57 13.26
N ARG A 760 30.33 -16.65 12.70
CA ARG A 760 29.99 -17.54 11.58
C ARG A 760 29.68 -16.82 10.27
N GLY A 761 29.82 -15.51 10.20
CA GLY A 761 29.47 -14.74 9.01
C GLY A 761 29.31 -13.25 9.26
N ASP A 762 28.78 -12.53 8.29
CA ASP A 762 28.45 -11.12 8.43
C ASP A 762 27.11 -10.77 7.78
N VAL A 763 26.49 -9.71 8.29
CA VAL A 763 25.34 -9.05 7.67
C VAL A 763 25.72 -7.65 7.25
N THR A 764 25.32 -7.29 6.04
CA THR A 764 25.50 -5.95 5.46
C THR A 764 24.13 -5.36 5.16
N LEU A 765 23.82 -4.19 5.72
CA LEU A 765 22.66 -3.38 5.37
C LEU A 765 23.09 -2.25 4.44
N GLU A 766 22.26 -1.93 3.46
CA GLU A 766 22.52 -0.87 2.47
C GLU A 766 21.44 0.22 2.55
N GLU A 767 21.83 1.45 2.20
CA GLU A 767 21.05 2.70 2.24
C GLU A 767 20.97 3.36 3.62
N TRP A 768 20.95 4.71 3.64
CA TRP A 768 20.83 5.50 4.87
C TRP A 768 19.59 5.12 5.70
N VAL A 769 18.47 4.80 5.06
CA VAL A 769 17.32 4.11 5.65
C VAL A 769 17.37 2.69 5.09
N PRO A 770 17.84 1.71 5.88
CA PRO A 770 18.05 0.36 5.37
C PRO A 770 16.79 -0.25 4.78
N VAL A 771 16.87 -0.72 3.55
CA VAL A 771 15.82 -1.51 2.89
C VAL A 771 16.34 -2.81 2.28
N ARG A 772 17.67 -2.96 2.24
CA ARG A 772 18.39 -4.12 1.73
C ARG A 772 19.27 -4.72 2.81
N ALA A 773 19.36 -6.05 2.80
CA ALA A 773 20.31 -6.78 3.62
C ALA A 773 20.96 -7.92 2.83
N ARG A 774 22.23 -8.19 3.10
CA ARG A 774 22.96 -9.36 2.61
C ARG A 774 23.61 -10.08 3.78
N VAL A 775 23.42 -11.39 3.88
CA VAL A 775 24.10 -12.24 4.86
C VAL A 775 25.04 -13.17 4.12
N HIS A 776 26.32 -13.15 4.51
CA HIS A 776 27.31 -14.13 4.06
C HIS A 776 27.74 -14.97 5.26
N ALA A 777 27.46 -16.27 5.26
CA ALA A 777 27.67 -17.08 6.46
C ALA A 777 27.97 -18.54 6.17
N VAL A 778 28.58 -19.22 7.16
CA VAL A 778 28.69 -20.66 7.23
C VAL A 778 27.76 -21.19 8.32
N VAL A 779 26.80 -22.01 7.93
CA VAL A 779 25.65 -22.38 8.74
C VAL A 779 25.27 -23.84 8.54
N ASP A 780 24.54 -24.39 9.51
CA ASP A 780 23.77 -25.63 9.34
C ASP A 780 22.36 -25.38 8.77
N GLU A 781 21.60 -26.45 8.56
CA GLU A 781 20.24 -26.36 8.03
C GLU A 781 19.28 -25.62 8.98
N GLU A 782 19.43 -25.76 10.30
CA GLU A 782 18.57 -25.11 11.28
C GLU A 782 18.83 -23.60 11.33
N GLN A 783 20.09 -23.21 11.35
CA GLN A 783 20.53 -21.83 11.24
C GLN A 783 20.08 -21.22 9.91
N THR A 784 20.15 -21.97 8.80
CA THR A 784 19.66 -21.51 7.50
C THR A 784 18.16 -21.22 7.52
N ARG A 785 17.34 -22.14 8.08
CA ARG A 785 15.90 -21.94 8.24
C ARG A 785 15.61 -20.70 9.10
N THR A 786 16.29 -20.58 10.22
CA THR A 786 16.16 -19.42 11.13
C THR A 786 16.47 -18.10 10.40
N LEU A 787 17.55 -18.06 9.61
CA LEU A 787 17.90 -16.87 8.82
C LEU A 787 16.84 -16.55 7.75
N MET A 788 16.30 -17.54 7.06
CA MET A 788 15.22 -17.33 6.08
C MET A 788 13.92 -16.85 6.73
N GLU A 789 13.61 -17.30 7.94
CA GLU A 789 12.47 -16.81 8.73
C GLU A 789 12.68 -15.35 9.19
N MET A 790 13.91 -14.99 9.55
CA MET A 790 14.28 -13.62 9.91
C MET A 790 14.24 -12.67 8.71
N PHE A 791 14.55 -13.16 7.51
CA PHE A 791 14.56 -12.41 6.24
C PHE A 791 13.56 -12.99 5.23
N PRO A 792 12.23 -12.88 5.48
CA PRO A 792 11.22 -13.54 4.66
C PRO A 792 11.25 -13.05 3.21
N GLY A 793 11.20 -13.98 2.26
CA GLY A 793 11.27 -13.67 0.82
C GLY A 793 12.69 -13.37 0.31
N SER A 794 13.73 -13.59 1.12
CA SER A 794 15.12 -13.49 0.66
C SER A 794 15.46 -14.58 -0.37
N ARG A 795 16.30 -14.23 -1.35
CA ARG A 795 16.97 -15.23 -2.20
C ARG A 795 18.12 -15.86 -1.41
N LEU A 796 18.17 -17.19 -1.39
CA LEU A 796 19.26 -17.95 -0.77
C LEU A 796 20.09 -18.63 -1.86
N ASP A 797 21.38 -18.30 -1.89
CA ASP A 797 22.37 -18.91 -2.77
C ASP A 797 23.32 -19.78 -1.92
N VAL A 798 23.29 -21.10 -2.08
CA VAL A 798 24.23 -22.01 -1.41
C VAL A 798 25.50 -22.09 -2.23
N LEU A 799 26.58 -21.51 -1.73
CA LEU A 799 27.85 -21.39 -2.45
C LEU A 799 28.70 -22.66 -2.35
N LYS A 800 28.63 -23.34 -1.21
CA LYS A 800 29.41 -24.55 -0.94
C LYS A 800 28.74 -25.39 0.13
N THR A 801 28.87 -26.71 0.02
CA THR A 801 28.45 -27.69 1.03
C THR A 801 29.62 -28.60 1.39
N TRP A 802 29.65 -29.09 2.63
CA TRP A 802 30.68 -30.00 3.12
C TRP A 802 30.05 -31.26 3.72
N GLY A 803 30.71 -32.40 3.51
CA GLY A 803 30.26 -33.71 4.00
C GLY A 803 31.34 -34.42 4.82
N GLY A 804 30.92 -35.38 5.65
CA GLY A 804 31.84 -36.22 6.41
C GLY A 804 32.82 -35.43 7.29
N GLY A 805 34.10 -35.82 7.27
CA GLY A 805 35.15 -35.20 8.09
C GLY A 805 35.51 -33.75 7.72
N GLU A 806 35.10 -33.26 6.54
CA GLU A 806 35.36 -31.88 6.10
C GLU A 806 34.48 -30.84 6.80
N ARG A 807 33.42 -31.30 7.48
CA ARG A 807 32.52 -30.45 8.27
C ARG A 807 33.16 -29.90 9.54
N ALA A 808 34.12 -30.64 10.11
CA ALA A 808 34.77 -30.25 11.35
C ALA A 808 35.74 -29.09 11.10
N ALA A 809 35.48 -27.95 11.73
CA ALA A 809 36.35 -26.80 11.70
C ALA A 809 36.56 -26.23 13.11
N ARG A 810 37.55 -25.35 13.25
CA ARG A 810 37.83 -24.66 14.51
C ARG A 810 37.97 -23.17 14.27
N GLY A 811 37.40 -22.38 15.17
CA GLY A 811 37.53 -20.92 15.18
C GLY A 811 37.41 -20.39 16.61
N ARG A 812 38.28 -19.45 17.01
CA ARG A 812 38.29 -18.88 18.38
C ARG A 812 38.29 -19.93 19.49
N PHE A 813 39.03 -21.03 19.29
CA PHE A 813 39.09 -22.18 20.21
C PHE A 813 37.76 -22.93 20.41
N GLN A 814 36.79 -22.74 19.53
CA GLN A 814 35.54 -23.49 19.49
C GLN A 814 35.54 -24.45 18.29
N GLU A 815 34.97 -25.63 18.49
CA GLU A 815 34.62 -26.55 17.40
C GLU A 815 33.39 -26.01 16.67
N LEU A 816 33.43 -26.05 15.34
CA LEU A 816 32.37 -25.61 14.45
C LEU A 816 32.01 -26.76 13.51
N ASP A 817 30.72 -26.96 13.32
CA ASP A 817 30.18 -27.80 12.24
C ASP A 817 29.82 -26.88 11.06
N LEU A 818 30.55 -27.02 9.96
CA LEU A 818 30.40 -26.25 8.73
C LEU A 818 29.64 -27.10 7.71
N PHE A 819 28.32 -27.02 7.70
CA PHE A 819 27.52 -27.79 6.75
C PHE A 819 27.46 -27.11 5.38
N GLN A 820 27.15 -25.81 5.35
CA GLN A 820 27.07 -25.06 4.10
C GLN A 820 27.48 -23.59 4.24
N GLN A 821 28.01 -23.03 3.17
CA GLN A 821 28.27 -21.61 3.02
C GLN A 821 27.17 -21.01 2.15
N ILE A 822 26.61 -19.90 2.60
CA ILE A 822 25.47 -19.25 1.96
C ILE A 822 25.72 -17.77 1.70
N ASP A 823 25.06 -17.27 0.66
CA ASP A 823 24.74 -15.86 0.46
C ASP A 823 23.22 -15.71 0.48
N LEU A 824 22.71 -14.95 1.43
CA LEU A 824 21.29 -14.61 1.53
C LEU A 824 21.10 -13.14 1.15
N HIS A 825 20.26 -12.89 0.16
CA HIS A 825 19.94 -11.56 -0.35
C HIS A 825 18.50 -11.19 -0.03
N TYR A 826 18.32 -10.21 0.84
CA TYR A 826 17.03 -9.66 1.22
C TYR A 826 16.82 -8.30 0.54
N HIS A 827 15.89 -8.28 -0.42
CA HIS A 827 15.44 -7.08 -1.12
C HIS A 827 13.93 -7.17 -1.32
N PRO A 828 13.11 -6.88 -0.29
CA PRO A 828 11.69 -6.70 -0.50
C PRO A 828 11.49 -5.56 -1.51
N ASP A 829 10.40 -5.55 -2.27
CA ASP A 829 10.06 -4.53 -3.28
C ASP A 829 9.76 -3.12 -2.69
N GLY A 830 10.51 -2.70 -1.66
CA GLY A 830 10.31 -1.51 -0.86
C GLY A 830 11.20 -0.36 -1.32
N ASP A 831 10.55 0.74 -1.68
CA ASP A 831 11.20 2.03 -1.92
C ASP A 831 11.73 2.65 -0.59
N LYS A 832 12.96 3.20 -0.62
CA LYS A 832 13.61 3.85 0.53
C LYS A 832 12.79 5.00 1.09
N MET A 833 12.19 5.83 0.23
CA MET A 833 11.41 6.98 0.65
C MET A 833 10.09 6.55 1.28
N ARG A 834 9.43 5.52 0.71
CA ARG A 834 8.27 4.89 1.35
C ARG A 834 8.60 4.40 2.75
N ARG A 835 9.72 3.67 2.92
CA ARG A 835 10.16 3.19 4.23
C ARG A 835 10.35 4.36 5.18
N TYR A 836 11.03 5.42 4.74
CA TYR A 836 11.25 6.62 5.56
C TYR A 836 9.93 7.24 6.06
N CYS A 837 8.94 7.39 5.18
CA CYS A 837 7.61 7.88 5.56
C CYS A 837 6.95 7.00 6.64
N GLU A 838 7.08 5.68 6.53
CA GLU A 838 6.56 4.73 7.52
C GLU A 838 7.25 4.88 8.88
N LEU A 839 8.57 5.07 8.92
CA LEU A 839 9.33 5.22 10.17
C LEU A 839 8.91 6.48 10.95
N LEU A 840 8.69 7.59 10.25
CA LEU A 840 8.24 8.84 10.87
C LEU A 840 6.84 8.70 11.48
N ARG A 841 5.91 8.03 10.77
CA ARG A 841 4.59 7.71 11.33
C ARG A 841 4.68 6.80 12.53
N ALA A 842 5.51 5.76 12.48
CA ALA A 842 5.69 4.80 13.57
C ALA A 842 6.27 5.47 14.82
N LEU A 843 7.31 6.30 14.67
CA LEU A 843 7.89 7.07 15.79
C LEU A 843 6.82 7.96 16.44
N PHE A 844 6.08 8.72 15.63
CA PHE A 844 5.10 9.66 16.14
C PHE A 844 3.91 8.96 16.82
N ALA A 845 3.41 7.87 16.21
CA ALA A 845 2.34 7.06 16.78
C ALA A 845 2.74 6.45 18.14
N ASP A 846 3.99 5.99 18.28
CA ASP A 846 4.53 5.46 19.54
C ASP A 846 4.56 6.52 20.66
N GLN A 847 4.94 7.75 20.31
CA GLN A 847 4.91 8.86 21.29
C GLN A 847 3.48 9.25 21.66
N LEU A 848 2.58 9.32 20.68
CA LEU A 848 1.18 9.64 20.92
C LEU A 848 0.47 8.58 21.78
N ALA A 849 0.78 7.30 21.56
CA ALA A 849 0.28 6.21 22.40
C ALA A 849 0.69 6.42 23.87
N TRP A 850 1.95 6.79 24.14
CA TRP A 850 2.41 7.10 25.49
C TRP A 850 1.80 8.38 26.09
N LEU A 851 1.54 9.40 25.29
CA LEU A 851 0.84 10.61 25.76
C LEU A 851 -0.59 10.30 26.20
N ARG A 852 -1.25 9.34 25.54
CA ARG A 852 -2.61 8.89 25.88
C ARG A 852 -2.60 7.91 27.07
N GLU A 853 -1.62 7.02 27.10
CA GLU A 853 -1.49 5.98 28.12
C GLU A 853 -0.03 5.89 28.60
N ARG A 854 0.25 6.40 29.80
CA ARG A 854 1.62 6.47 30.35
C ARG A 854 2.28 5.09 30.59
N SER A 855 1.50 4.01 30.63
CA SER A 855 1.99 2.62 30.71
C SER A 855 2.54 2.08 29.38
N HIS A 856 2.25 2.75 28.26
CA HIS A 856 2.75 2.33 26.94
C HIS A 856 4.28 2.38 26.91
N VAL A 857 4.91 1.26 26.53
CA VAL A 857 6.37 1.19 26.46
C VAL A 857 6.83 1.74 25.12
N ARG A 858 7.55 2.86 25.16
CA ARG A 858 8.08 3.51 23.97
C ARG A 858 9.41 2.88 23.54
N ARG A 859 9.63 2.83 22.23
CA ARG A 859 10.90 2.39 21.63
C ARG A 859 11.97 3.49 21.69
N ILE A 860 11.57 4.74 21.46
CA ILE A 860 12.41 5.93 21.63
C ILE A 860 11.91 6.72 22.84
N THR A 861 12.85 7.06 23.71
CA THR A 861 12.65 7.86 24.92
C THR A 861 13.53 9.10 24.87
N GLU A 862 13.37 9.97 25.86
CA GLU A 862 14.18 11.19 26.01
C GLU A 862 15.68 10.83 26.13
N GLN A 863 15.98 9.71 26.78
CA GLN A 863 17.34 9.23 27.04
C GLN A 863 18.12 8.93 25.75
N ASN A 864 17.46 8.41 24.71
CA ASN A 864 18.08 8.11 23.41
C ASN A 864 18.69 9.36 22.76
N GLY A 865 17.94 10.47 22.77
CA GLY A 865 18.41 11.75 22.22
C GLY A 865 19.61 12.31 22.99
N ARG A 866 19.60 12.16 24.32
CA ARG A 866 20.70 12.60 25.18
C ARG A 866 21.96 11.74 24.99
N ASP A 867 21.84 10.43 25.01
CA ASP A 867 23.00 9.52 24.95
C ASP A 867 23.69 9.58 23.59
N SER A 868 22.94 9.70 22.50
CA SER A 868 23.52 9.91 21.17
C SER A 868 24.33 11.21 21.07
N VAL A 869 23.84 12.31 21.67
CA VAL A 869 24.59 13.57 21.78
C VAL A 869 25.84 13.40 22.66
N ALA A 870 25.76 12.65 23.76
CA ALA A 870 26.92 12.37 24.61
C ALA A 870 28.04 11.61 23.88
N MET A 871 27.68 10.61 23.08
CA MET A 871 28.63 9.90 22.23
C MET A 871 29.24 10.82 21.18
N ALA A 872 28.43 11.63 20.49
CA ALA A 872 28.90 12.58 19.50
C ALA A 872 29.84 13.65 20.08
N ALA A 873 29.51 14.19 21.25
CA ALA A 873 30.33 15.17 21.96
C ALA A 873 31.69 14.57 22.36
N THR A 874 31.69 13.32 22.85
CA THR A 874 32.93 12.61 23.21
C THR A 874 33.81 12.36 21.99
N ALA A 875 33.22 11.89 20.88
CA ALA A 875 33.94 11.70 19.61
C ALA A 875 34.52 13.02 19.09
N THR A 876 33.76 14.11 19.17
CA THR A 876 34.21 15.44 18.76
C THR A 876 35.40 15.90 19.60
N ALA A 877 35.31 15.78 20.93
CA ALA A 877 36.39 16.18 21.83
C ALA A 877 37.69 15.39 21.60
N LEU A 878 37.58 14.08 21.36
CA LEU A 878 38.73 13.23 21.05
C LEU A 878 39.37 13.61 19.71
N ALA A 879 38.56 13.85 18.67
CA ALA A 879 39.07 14.28 17.36
C ALA A 879 39.79 15.64 17.44
N ASP A 880 39.25 16.59 18.21
CA ASP A 880 39.88 17.89 18.44
C ASP A 880 41.18 17.82 19.24
N ALA A 881 41.33 16.84 20.14
CA ALA A 881 42.55 16.66 20.92
C ALA A 881 43.72 16.13 20.06
N VAL A 882 43.44 15.23 19.12
CA VAL A 882 44.44 14.70 18.17
C VAL A 882 44.98 15.81 17.27
N ASP A 883 44.10 16.67 16.74
CA ASP A 883 44.50 17.82 15.92
C ASP A 883 45.42 18.79 16.64
N ARG A 884 45.23 18.98 17.96
CA ARG A 884 46.08 19.86 18.78
C ARG A 884 47.43 19.24 19.12
N GLY A 885 47.55 17.91 19.11
CA GLY A 885 48.82 17.20 19.35
C GLY A 885 49.69 17.04 18.10
N LEU A 886 49.11 17.25 16.91
CA LEU A 886 49.80 17.20 15.60
C LEU A 886 50.21 18.58 15.07
N ARG A 887 49.69 19.66 15.66
CA ARG A 887 50.14 21.06 15.46
C ARG A 887 51.18 21.42 16.50
#